data_AF-A0A944ZJJ3-F1
#
_entry.id   AF-A0A944ZJJ3-F1
#
_cell.length_a   1.000
_cell.length_b   1.000
_cell.length_c   1.000
_cell.angle_alpha   90.00
_cell.angle_beta   90.00
_cell.angle_gamma   90.00
#
_symmetry.space_group_name_H-M   'P 1'
#
loop_
_entity.id
_entity.type
_entity.pdbx_description
1 polymer ?
#
loop_
_entity_poly.entity_id
_entity_poly.type
_entity_poly.pdbx_seq_one_letter_code
_entity_poly.pdbx_strand_id
1 'polypeptide(L)'
;LEESLEESLEESLEESLEESLEENIDDATGLQPETETPEDTVSDCSLINSAASSEKLRIEAETEINKIVSSLKNHPLFEGDVLSRNLSTAALIISFSPGSKPESDNTQTILKGLLSKYQKNSEVAESLRIAYAGQPRQINKASRLIRQDMALILPLSLMLIVVVLLIAFRSIRAVIVPLSVVLFGILWTAGIIGLIGDQLNLVTMACAPIIVCVGSAYVIKFLNQYQIESLQIREAKESGVPQPTISEVVYATLSSVTVPVTVTALTTVAGFIALVVSPIPAVQQLGLYSSVGIIFINLFTLTLAPALLHFFRLPDLAPTENKSGLLDRFFQVIVEWLRLYSKRLIWIWLTVAAFAALGILDLSINSSTNTFPKDSQLVKDLKLIEEELSGTDTLRLLFSAGNESRNKQDLSYNPLKTAKTIFGLKELQDWLFQVKDVTEIGNIEGLRIDKMHSPVDVLQHYRRGLDKLSDKEVVQFFDKTAENGPKFLSDAEDVMQVTLRMRSNGSTAFLELRDLLLQKVPELLPHLQFSYTGGSVLSSESANNIAQGQINSVFLALVIVFVILSILFLSWKMGVIALFPNVITILIFFGSLGWLNIPIGVTISVIAAIALGIGVDDTIHFLSHYNENAKKLRNKRKASLKTLPIVARPMIFSTIALSAGFILFVQSEMESQVLFGAFTAFTLLVCLAIDMTYLPSVVMETGLITVWDYVGLKFDEQFIEGIDLFQNMTVREAKIASLMAYTKDLEKGTLLFTQGEIGDEMYVVLSGSISIFLDKNEKRTDLVRLKKGNTFGEMGLFRKAERSANAEASEKTRLLVVNRDCLEPLKKRNPKIAAKLFLNLAHRLQSSLKETDERLLKQKEFDLTSLEAKLNANENLEQTEISIEPADFWEKLGKKWRRIIMSYCESHSIMSGKKITKFNAKIGDYLFITSGEVEIESKVSAKSDTFSVGYCWTRKDFDLIGEFSLCTGNADSAAQAIARKDSTLLQITKTDLLSLTQEEPRISVQFIENLVCILSDQLAIANKRVQDQ
;
A
#
# COMPACT_ATOMS: atom_id res chain seq x y z
N LEU A 1 16.99 40.67 -19.09
CA LEU A 1 15.64 40.64 -19.69
C LEU A 1 14.60 41.10 -18.67
N GLU A 2 14.68 40.68 -17.40
CA GLU A 2 13.86 41.26 -16.32
C GLU A 2 14.35 42.65 -15.87
N GLU A 3 15.66 42.89 -15.69
CA GLU A 3 16.18 44.24 -15.37
C GLU A 3 15.86 45.29 -16.45
N SER A 4 15.90 44.89 -17.73
CA SER A 4 15.54 45.78 -18.85
C SER A 4 14.04 46.02 -18.98
N LEU A 5 13.21 45.16 -18.39
CA LEU A 5 11.77 45.34 -18.34
C LEU A 5 11.36 46.21 -17.15
N GLU A 6 12.06 46.10 -16.02
CA GLU A 6 11.89 46.98 -14.85
C GLU A 6 12.27 48.43 -15.15
N GLU A 7 13.39 48.69 -15.83
CA GLU A 7 13.74 50.06 -16.29
C GLU A 7 12.70 50.63 -17.27
N SER A 8 12.21 49.82 -18.21
CA SER A 8 11.19 50.28 -19.18
C SER A 8 9.82 50.53 -18.56
N LEU A 9 9.49 49.84 -17.45
CA LEU A 9 8.24 50.01 -16.72
C LEU A 9 8.32 51.22 -15.78
N GLU A 10 9.48 51.46 -15.15
CA GLU A 10 9.73 52.67 -14.35
C GLU A 10 9.68 53.94 -15.22
N GLU A 11 10.31 53.95 -16.41
CA GLU A 11 10.20 55.08 -17.36
C GLU A 11 8.75 55.31 -17.82
N SER A 12 8.00 54.25 -18.15
CA SER A 12 6.59 54.40 -18.60
C SER A 12 5.63 54.88 -17.50
N LEU A 13 5.94 54.59 -16.24
CA LEU A 13 5.16 55.03 -15.08
C LEU A 13 5.48 56.47 -14.69
N GLU A 14 6.73 56.91 -14.86
CA GLU A 14 7.09 58.32 -14.71
C GLU A 14 6.49 59.18 -15.82
N GLU A 15 6.54 58.73 -17.09
CA GLU A 15 5.95 59.44 -18.23
C GLU A 15 4.42 59.58 -18.10
N SER A 16 3.71 58.52 -17.71
CA SER A 16 2.24 58.56 -17.55
C SER A 16 1.76 59.36 -16.33
N LEU A 17 2.59 59.51 -15.31
CA LEU A 17 2.31 60.38 -14.16
C LEU A 17 2.57 61.86 -14.50
N GLU A 18 3.58 62.17 -15.29
CA GLU A 18 3.84 63.53 -15.79
C GLU A 18 2.79 63.97 -16.83
N GLU A 19 2.37 63.10 -17.75
CA GLU A 19 1.31 63.40 -18.74
C GLU A 19 -0.05 63.66 -18.06
N SER A 20 -0.36 62.93 -16.98
CA SER A 20 -1.62 63.12 -16.22
C SER A 20 -1.66 64.40 -15.35
N LEU A 21 -0.49 65.01 -15.11
CA LEU A 21 -0.36 66.27 -14.37
C LEU A 21 -0.35 67.49 -15.29
N GLU A 22 0.04 67.35 -16.56
CA GLU A 22 0.00 68.44 -17.56
C GLU A 22 -1.35 68.57 -18.30
N GLU A 23 -2.16 67.52 -18.41
CA GLU A 23 -3.45 67.55 -19.14
C GLU A 23 -4.64 68.21 -18.38
N ASN A 24 -4.47 68.67 -17.13
CA ASN A 24 -5.57 69.24 -16.32
C ASN A 24 -5.60 70.78 -16.24
N ILE A 25 -4.91 71.51 -17.13
CA ILE A 25 -4.90 72.99 -17.09
C ILE A 25 -5.68 73.69 -18.22
N ASP A 26 -6.01 73.05 -19.34
CA ASP A 26 -6.72 73.73 -20.43
C ASP A 26 -7.87 72.89 -20.99
N ASP A 27 -9.10 73.04 -20.44
CA ASP A 27 -10.34 73.10 -21.23
C ASP A 27 -11.61 73.19 -20.35
N ALA A 28 -12.15 74.41 -20.19
CA ALA A 28 -13.58 74.62 -19.94
C ALA A 28 -14.03 76.06 -20.25
N THR A 29 -14.28 76.36 -21.52
CA THR A 29 -15.16 77.47 -21.95
C THR A 29 -16.39 76.92 -22.67
N GLY A 30 -17.60 77.14 -22.12
CA GLY A 30 -18.86 76.85 -22.83
C GLY A 30 -20.14 76.70 -21.97
N LEU A 31 -20.64 77.83 -21.45
CA LEU A 31 -21.99 78.22 -20.92
C LEU A 31 -23.23 77.37 -21.38
N GLN A 32 -24.40 77.21 -20.71
CA GLN A 32 -25.20 77.91 -19.65
C GLN A 32 -26.60 77.16 -19.49
N PRO A 33 -27.65 77.60 -18.74
CA PRO A 33 -27.80 78.26 -17.41
C PRO A 33 -29.01 77.74 -16.53
N GLU A 34 -29.24 78.41 -15.36
CA GLU A 34 -30.49 78.53 -14.53
C GLU A 34 -30.80 77.42 -13.47
N THR A 35 -31.17 77.66 -12.19
CA THR A 35 -31.55 78.88 -11.42
C THR A 35 -31.55 78.62 -9.88
N GLU A 36 -31.33 79.71 -9.12
CA GLU A 36 -31.82 80.05 -7.75
C GLU A 36 -31.11 79.57 -6.43
N THR A 37 -30.58 80.59 -5.71
CA THR A 37 -29.92 80.74 -4.38
C THR A 37 -30.91 80.81 -3.18
N PRO A 38 -30.56 81.01 -1.86
CA PRO A 38 -29.30 81.42 -1.17
C PRO A 38 -28.93 80.52 0.07
N GLU A 39 -27.90 80.67 0.93
CA GLU A 39 -27.25 81.84 1.57
C GLU A 39 -25.95 81.42 2.35
N ASP A 40 -24.88 82.19 2.17
CA ASP A 40 -23.73 82.53 3.05
C ASP A 40 -22.80 81.50 3.76
N THR A 41 -21.55 81.40 3.29
CA THR A 41 -20.40 82.18 3.82
C THR A 41 -19.11 81.89 3.02
N VAL A 42 -18.72 82.82 2.16
CA VAL A 42 -17.40 82.83 1.50
C VAL A 42 -16.40 83.54 2.41
N SER A 43 -15.30 82.87 2.76
CA SER A 43 -14.10 83.52 3.27
C SER A 43 -13.19 83.88 2.10
N ASP A 44 -13.03 85.18 1.86
CA ASP A 44 -12.03 85.77 0.99
C ASP A 44 -10.62 85.22 1.29
N CYS A 45 -9.96 84.62 0.29
CA CYS A 45 -8.51 84.43 0.27
C CYS A 45 -7.88 85.44 -0.69
N SER A 46 -7.93 86.72 -0.31
CA SER A 46 -6.94 87.67 -0.82
C SER A 46 -5.62 87.38 -0.10
N LEU A 47 -4.63 86.94 -0.87
CA LEU A 47 -3.26 86.71 -0.43
C LEU A 47 -2.68 88.00 0.17
N ILE A 48 -2.75 88.12 1.49
CA ILE A 48 -1.93 89.06 2.24
C ILE A 48 -0.53 88.47 2.26
N ASN A 49 0.39 89.14 1.56
CA ASN A 49 1.83 89.00 1.72
C ASN A 49 2.19 89.11 3.21
N SER A 50 2.30 87.97 3.90
CA SER A 50 3.07 87.87 5.12
C SER A 50 4.21 86.91 4.85
N ALA A 51 5.42 87.47 4.82
CA ALA A 51 6.67 86.74 4.86
C ALA A 51 6.82 86.06 6.23
N ALA A 52 5.94 85.10 6.56
CA ALA A 52 6.22 84.10 7.56
C ALA A 52 7.15 83.09 6.89
N SER A 53 8.44 83.17 7.22
CA SER A 53 9.46 82.23 6.77
C SER A 53 8.95 80.79 6.88
N SER A 54 9.25 79.94 5.90
CA SER A 54 9.03 78.48 5.97
C SER A 54 9.47 77.88 7.31
N GLU A 55 10.47 78.49 7.94
CA GLU A 55 10.99 78.16 9.26
C GLU A 55 10.01 78.42 10.42
N LYS A 56 9.16 79.45 10.33
CA LYS A 56 8.13 79.75 11.35
C LYS A 56 6.96 78.78 11.25
N LEU A 57 6.54 78.45 10.03
CA LEU A 57 5.56 77.38 9.77
C LEU A 57 6.08 76.02 10.24
N ARG A 58 7.37 75.75 10.02
CA ARG A 58 8.02 74.53 10.52
C ARG A 58 8.09 74.50 12.05
N ILE A 59 8.43 75.60 12.71
CA ILE A 59 8.44 75.68 14.18
C ILE A 59 7.02 75.56 14.75
N GLU A 60 6.01 76.18 14.15
CA GLU A 60 4.61 76.03 14.56
C GLU A 60 4.14 74.58 14.37
N ALA A 61 4.45 73.96 13.24
CA ALA A 61 4.17 72.55 13.00
C ALA A 61 4.91 71.63 13.98
N GLU A 62 6.21 71.84 14.23
CA GLU A 62 6.98 71.07 15.23
C GLU A 62 6.40 71.26 16.63
N THR A 63 5.93 72.47 16.97
CA THR A 63 5.31 72.74 18.27
C THR A 63 3.95 72.05 18.41
N GLU A 64 3.14 72.06 17.35
CA GLU A 64 1.85 71.38 17.31
C GLU A 64 2.00 69.86 17.33
N ILE A 65 2.94 69.31 16.55
CA ILE A 65 3.33 67.90 16.56
C ILE A 65 3.82 67.51 17.96
N ASN A 66 4.73 68.28 18.57
CA ASN A 66 5.23 67.98 19.91
C ASN A 66 4.11 68.02 20.96
N LYS A 67 3.15 68.94 20.81
CA LYS A 67 1.98 69.02 21.68
C LYS A 67 1.07 67.80 21.52
N ILE A 68 0.79 67.37 20.28
CA ILE A 68 0.01 66.16 19.97
C ILE A 68 0.75 64.89 20.45
N VAL A 69 2.05 64.77 20.18
CA VAL A 69 2.87 63.64 20.63
C VAL A 69 2.91 63.59 22.17
N SER A 70 3.03 64.74 22.83
CA SER A 70 2.99 64.81 24.30
C SER A 70 1.63 64.41 24.89
N SER A 71 0.52 64.69 24.19
CA SER A 71 -0.82 64.26 24.63
C SER A 71 -1.06 62.77 24.37
N LEU A 72 -0.45 62.20 23.33
CA LEU A 72 -0.53 60.78 22.99
C LEU A 72 0.37 59.90 23.88
N LYS A 73 1.55 60.38 24.30
CA LYS A 73 2.53 59.61 25.10
C LYS A 73 1.96 58.97 26.37
N ASN A 74 0.95 59.59 26.98
CA ASN A 74 0.34 59.13 28.23
C ASN A 74 -1.13 58.72 28.05
N HIS A 75 -1.60 58.55 26.81
CA HIS A 75 -3.00 58.29 26.55
C HIS A 75 -3.35 56.80 26.79
N PRO A 76 -4.22 56.49 27.78
CA PRO A 76 -4.46 55.10 28.23
C PRO A 76 -4.96 54.15 27.14
N LEU A 77 -5.68 54.69 26.14
CA LEU A 77 -6.21 53.94 24.98
C LEU A 77 -5.15 53.55 23.94
N PHE A 78 -4.00 54.22 23.87
CA PHE A 78 -2.95 53.93 22.87
C PHE A 78 -1.79 53.11 23.46
N GLU A 79 -1.56 53.20 24.77
CA GLU A 79 -0.48 52.50 25.46
C GLU A 79 -0.63 50.98 25.38
N GLY A 80 0.40 50.33 24.81
CA GLY A 80 0.50 48.89 24.57
C GLY A 80 -0.07 48.44 23.22
N ASP A 81 -1.07 49.12 22.69
CA ASP A 81 -1.79 48.70 21.47
C ASP A 81 -1.27 49.38 20.20
N VAL A 82 -0.97 50.68 20.28
CA VAL A 82 -0.49 51.50 19.17
C VAL A 82 0.88 52.12 19.51
N LEU A 83 1.11 52.44 20.78
CA LEU A 83 2.39 52.96 21.28
C LEU A 83 2.97 51.99 22.30
N SER A 84 4.22 51.59 22.09
CA SER A 84 5.00 50.81 23.06
C SER A 84 5.20 51.56 24.38
N ARG A 85 5.41 50.83 25.48
CA ARG A 85 5.57 51.41 26.83
C ARG A 85 6.82 52.29 26.98
N ASN A 86 7.88 51.93 26.27
CA ASN A 86 9.14 52.69 26.18
C ASN A 86 9.07 53.81 25.14
N LEU A 87 7.95 53.94 24.40
CA LEU A 87 7.71 54.93 23.35
C LEU A 87 8.71 54.85 22.19
N SER A 88 9.42 53.74 22.02
CA SER A 88 10.37 53.53 20.90
C SER A 88 9.70 53.00 19.64
N THR A 89 8.53 52.37 19.79
CA THR A 89 7.77 51.73 18.72
C THR A 89 6.36 52.32 18.64
N ALA A 90 5.93 52.67 17.43
CA ALA A 90 4.58 53.14 17.11
C ALA A 90 4.00 52.33 15.94
N ALA A 91 2.71 51.98 16.02
CA ALA A 91 2.00 51.27 14.97
C ALA A 91 1.12 52.20 14.15
N LEU A 92 1.11 51.98 12.83
CA LEU A 92 0.11 52.54 11.92
C LEU A 92 -0.78 51.40 11.43
N ILE A 93 -2.07 51.45 11.78
CA ILE A 93 -3.05 50.43 11.37
C ILE A 93 -3.69 50.87 10.06
N ILE A 94 -3.46 50.11 9.00
CA ILE A 94 -4.05 50.35 7.69
C ILE A 94 -5.28 49.45 7.54
N SER A 95 -6.47 50.05 7.54
CA SER A 95 -7.73 49.37 7.30
C SER A 95 -8.15 49.54 5.84
N PHE A 96 -8.56 48.45 5.21
CA PHE A 96 -9.03 48.48 3.83
C PHE A 96 -10.55 48.32 3.77
N SER A 97 -11.18 49.02 2.82
CA SER A 97 -12.63 48.93 2.60
C SER A 97 -13.04 47.52 2.15
N PRO A 98 -14.28 47.07 2.47
CA PRO A 98 -14.80 45.80 1.97
C PRO A 98 -14.70 45.68 0.44
N GLY A 99 -14.29 44.52 -0.06
CA GLY A 99 -14.12 44.25 -1.50
C GLY A 99 -12.75 44.61 -2.09
N SER A 100 -11.89 45.30 -1.33
CA SER A 100 -10.48 45.46 -1.69
C SER A 100 -9.71 44.13 -1.62
N LYS A 101 -8.62 44.03 -2.39
CA LYS A 101 -7.71 42.86 -2.40
C LYS A 101 -6.33 43.26 -1.88
N PRO A 102 -6.18 43.55 -0.58
CA PRO A 102 -4.92 44.02 -0.01
C PRO A 102 -3.78 43.01 -0.19
N GLU A 103 -4.09 41.72 -0.31
CA GLU A 103 -3.14 40.63 -0.58
C GLU A 103 -2.64 40.57 -2.04
N SER A 104 -3.20 41.38 -2.94
CA SER A 104 -2.80 41.40 -4.34
C SER A 104 -1.36 41.91 -4.52
N ASP A 105 -0.67 41.41 -5.55
CA ASP A 105 0.69 41.84 -5.85
C ASP A 105 0.78 43.34 -6.12
N ASN A 106 -0.20 43.91 -6.82
CA ASN A 106 -0.22 45.34 -7.10
C ASN A 106 -0.27 46.16 -5.79
N THR A 107 -1.21 45.88 -4.89
CA THR A 107 -1.32 46.59 -3.62
C THR A 107 -0.07 46.42 -2.75
N GLN A 108 0.49 45.21 -2.69
CA GLN A 108 1.70 44.96 -1.90
C GLN A 108 2.93 45.64 -2.49
N THR A 109 3.04 45.76 -3.81
CA THR A 109 4.10 46.51 -4.48
C THR A 109 3.98 48.00 -4.21
N ILE A 110 2.77 48.57 -4.29
CA ILE A 110 2.52 49.98 -3.93
C ILE A 110 2.92 50.24 -2.47
N LEU A 111 2.47 49.40 -1.54
CA LEU A 111 2.84 49.53 -0.13
C LEU A 111 4.34 49.42 0.08
N LYS A 112 5.02 48.46 -0.57
CA LYS A 112 6.47 48.31 -0.49
C LYS A 112 7.21 49.52 -1.08
N GLY A 113 6.73 50.07 -2.20
CA GLY A 113 7.28 51.28 -2.84
C GLY A 113 7.14 52.51 -1.95
N LEU A 114 5.97 52.69 -1.31
CA LEU A 114 5.76 53.74 -0.32
C LEU A 114 6.72 53.58 0.86
N LEU A 115 6.90 52.37 1.38
CA LEU A 115 7.80 52.09 2.50
C LEU A 115 9.28 52.29 2.13
N SER A 116 9.70 51.89 0.92
CA SER A 116 11.10 52.01 0.48
C SER A 116 11.49 53.45 0.12
N LYS A 117 10.55 54.26 -0.38
CA LYS A 117 10.77 55.68 -0.69
C LYS A 117 11.29 56.47 0.52
N TYR A 118 10.75 56.20 1.72
CA TYR A 118 11.18 56.85 2.95
C TYR A 118 12.48 56.27 3.54
N GLN A 119 12.75 54.98 3.28
CA GLN A 119 14.00 54.34 3.70
C GLN A 119 15.21 54.69 2.82
N LYS A 120 15.03 55.27 1.62
CA LYS A 120 16.14 55.75 0.79
C LYS A 120 16.79 57.03 1.32
N ASN A 121 16.12 57.78 2.21
CA ASN A 121 16.71 58.97 2.85
C ASN A 121 17.63 58.53 4.01
N SER A 122 18.93 58.75 3.89
CA SER A 122 19.95 58.24 4.82
C SER A 122 19.77 58.72 6.27
N GLU A 123 19.28 59.95 6.49
CA GLU A 123 19.02 60.48 7.84
C GLU A 123 17.83 59.79 8.54
N VAL A 124 16.84 59.36 7.76
CA VAL A 124 15.65 58.64 8.25
C VAL A 124 15.94 57.15 8.42
N ALA A 125 16.76 56.57 7.53
CA ALA A 125 17.11 55.16 7.56
C ALA A 125 17.95 54.76 8.79
N GLU A 126 18.81 55.65 9.28
CA GLU A 126 19.61 55.40 10.49
C GLU A 126 18.79 55.51 11.79
N SER A 127 17.67 56.26 11.78
CA SER A 127 16.88 56.57 12.97
C SER A 127 15.54 55.82 13.05
N LEU A 128 14.97 55.38 11.93
CA LEU A 128 13.64 54.79 11.86
C LEU A 128 13.63 53.44 11.13
N ARG A 129 13.39 52.35 11.87
CA ARG A 129 13.07 51.04 11.30
C ARG A 129 11.56 50.92 11.09
N ILE A 130 11.14 50.68 9.85
CA ILE A 130 9.73 50.38 9.54
C ILE A 130 9.53 48.87 9.46
N ALA A 131 8.72 48.32 10.36
CA ALA A 131 8.25 46.94 10.30
C ALA A 131 6.84 46.92 9.69
N TYR A 132 6.64 46.07 8.68
CA TYR A 132 5.37 45.93 8.01
C TYR A 132 4.80 44.52 8.26
N ALA A 133 3.56 44.39 8.70
CA ALA A 133 2.99 43.07 8.95
C ALA A 133 1.48 43.08 8.74
N GLY A 134 0.88 41.90 8.91
CA GLY A 134 -0.55 41.67 8.77
C GLY A 134 -0.85 40.50 7.84
N GLN A 135 -2.08 40.00 7.96
CA GLN A 135 -2.56 38.85 7.19
C GLN A 135 -2.42 39.05 5.66
N PRO A 136 -2.74 40.21 5.06
CA PRO A 136 -2.57 40.41 3.61
C PRO A 136 -1.13 40.25 3.11
N ARG A 137 -0.14 40.73 3.89
CA ARG A 137 1.29 40.54 3.59
C ARG A 137 1.69 39.07 3.64
N GLN A 138 1.19 38.33 4.64
CA GLN A 138 1.46 36.89 4.79
C GLN A 138 0.88 36.09 3.61
N ILE A 139 -0.39 36.33 3.24
CA ILE A 139 -1.06 35.68 2.11
C ILE A 139 -0.32 35.97 0.80
N ASN A 140 0.10 37.23 0.58
CA ASN A 140 0.86 37.59 -0.61
C ASN A 140 2.21 36.87 -0.68
N LYS A 141 3.00 36.89 0.41
CA LYS A 141 4.29 36.20 0.45
C LYS A 141 4.12 34.69 0.25
N ALA A 142 3.12 34.06 0.87
CA ALA A 142 2.81 32.66 0.65
C ALA A 142 2.46 32.36 -0.82
N SER A 143 1.59 33.18 -1.44
CA SER A 143 1.23 33.04 -2.86
C SER A 143 2.43 33.17 -3.80
N ARG A 144 3.34 34.11 -3.53
CA ARG A 144 4.61 34.25 -4.30
C ARG A 144 5.51 33.03 -4.14
N LEU A 145 5.68 32.52 -2.92
CA LEU A 145 6.46 31.31 -2.67
C LEU A 145 5.87 30.11 -3.41
N ILE A 146 4.55 29.93 -3.39
CA ILE A 146 3.87 28.86 -4.14
C ILE A 146 4.17 28.98 -5.65
N ARG A 147 4.06 30.17 -6.24
CA ARG A 147 4.36 30.38 -7.67
C ARG A 147 5.82 30.10 -8.00
N GLN A 148 6.75 30.55 -7.15
CA GLN A 148 8.18 30.32 -7.31
C GLN A 148 8.52 28.84 -7.21
N ASP A 149 8.00 28.16 -6.19
CA ASP A 149 8.16 26.73 -6.01
C ASP A 149 7.56 25.96 -7.21
N MET A 150 6.44 26.40 -7.79
CA MET A 150 5.84 25.75 -8.96
C MET A 150 6.72 25.88 -10.20
N ALA A 151 7.30 27.06 -10.40
CA ALA A 151 8.21 27.34 -11.50
C ALA A 151 9.53 26.56 -11.36
N LEU A 152 9.95 26.22 -10.14
CA LEU A 152 11.19 25.48 -9.87
C LEU A 152 10.99 23.96 -9.80
N ILE A 153 10.06 23.49 -8.98
CA ILE A 153 9.89 22.07 -8.62
C ILE A 153 9.38 21.27 -9.82
N LEU A 154 8.45 21.81 -10.63
CA LEU A 154 7.89 21.05 -11.75
C LEU A 154 8.96 20.74 -12.83
N PRO A 155 9.70 21.71 -13.38
CA PRO A 155 10.78 21.41 -14.33
C PRO A 155 11.85 20.49 -13.74
N LEU A 156 12.21 20.70 -12.47
CA LEU A 156 13.20 19.89 -11.78
C LEU A 156 12.72 18.43 -11.60
N SER A 157 11.43 18.22 -11.34
CA SER A 157 10.83 16.88 -11.25
C SER A 157 10.83 16.16 -12.60
N LEU A 158 10.55 16.86 -13.70
CA LEU A 158 10.63 16.30 -15.05
C LEU A 158 12.09 15.94 -15.41
N MET A 159 13.04 16.83 -15.11
CA MET A 159 14.47 16.59 -15.33
C MET A 159 14.96 15.39 -14.53
N LEU A 160 14.56 15.30 -13.26
CA LEU A 160 14.91 14.18 -12.38
C LEU A 160 14.38 12.86 -12.95
N ILE A 161 13.14 12.82 -13.43
CA ILE A 161 12.58 11.61 -14.03
C ILE A 161 13.32 11.21 -15.30
N VAL A 162 13.70 12.17 -16.14
CA VAL A 162 14.56 11.90 -17.29
C VAL A 162 15.87 11.25 -16.85
N VAL A 163 16.52 11.76 -15.80
CA VAL A 163 17.76 11.18 -15.25
C VAL A 163 17.52 9.76 -14.73
N VAL A 164 16.47 9.52 -13.95
CA VAL A 164 16.19 8.19 -13.39
C VAL A 164 15.87 7.18 -14.50
N LEU A 165 15.09 7.57 -15.51
CA LEU A 165 14.78 6.73 -16.66
C LEU A 165 16.03 6.43 -17.51
N LEU A 166 16.92 7.41 -17.70
CA LEU A 166 18.21 7.20 -18.35
C LEU A 166 19.08 6.21 -17.57
N ILE A 167 19.09 6.26 -16.23
CA ILE A 167 19.84 5.30 -15.40
C ILE A 167 19.20 3.90 -15.49
N ALA A 168 17.88 3.82 -15.41
CA ALA A 168 17.15 2.54 -15.39
C ALA A 168 17.27 1.78 -16.72
N PHE A 169 17.08 2.48 -17.84
CA PHE A 169 17.02 1.87 -19.18
C PHE A 169 18.26 2.10 -20.05
N ARG A 170 19.18 3.00 -19.65
CA ARG A 170 20.42 3.33 -20.38
C ARG A 170 20.20 3.69 -21.85
N SER A 171 19.05 4.26 -22.19
CA SER A 171 18.64 4.54 -23.56
C SER A 171 17.72 5.75 -23.63
N ILE A 172 18.11 6.77 -24.42
CA ILE A 172 17.30 7.98 -24.64
C ILE A 172 15.95 7.63 -25.29
N ARG A 173 15.93 6.63 -26.19
CA ARG A 173 14.69 6.18 -26.84
C ARG A 173 13.69 5.59 -25.83
N ALA A 174 14.20 4.98 -24.76
CA ALA A 174 13.37 4.42 -23.70
C ALA A 174 12.77 5.50 -22.78
N VAL A 175 13.32 6.72 -22.77
CA VAL A 175 12.82 7.83 -21.95
C VAL A 175 11.64 8.55 -22.61
N ILE A 176 11.58 8.57 -23.95
CA ILE A 176 10.52 9.25 -24.70
C ILE A 176 9.14 8.69 -24.34
N VAL A 177 9.01 7.37 -24.19
CA VAL A 177 7.73 6.70 -23.94
C VAL A 177 7.15 7.11 -22.56
N PRO A 178 7.86 6.94 -21.42
CA PRO A 178 7.38 7.40 -20.12
C PRO A 178 7.17 8.91 -20.06
N LEU A 179 8.07 9.70 -20.62
CA LEU A 179 7.97 11.16 -20.59
C LEU A 179 6.71 11.65 -21.30
N SER A 180 6.37 11.05 -22.46
CA SER A 180 5.15 11.38 -23.20
C SER A 180 3.90 11.06 -22.38
N VAL A 181 3.82 9.85 -21.81
CA VAL A 181 2.68 9.42 -20.99
C VAL A 181 2.46 10.36 -19.80
N VAL A 182 3.54 10.72 -19.10
CA VAL A 182 3.48 11.64 -17.95
C VAL A 182 3.05 13.04 -18.37
N LEU A 183 3.63 13.59 -19.44
CA LEU A 183 3.31 14.94 -19.92
C LEU A 183 1.83 15.05 -20.33
N PHE A 184 1.30 14.05 -21.05
CA PHE A 184 -0.12 14.01 -21.36
C PHE A 184 -0.98 13.88 -20.10
N GLY A 185 -0.58 13.08 -19.11
CA GLY A 185 -1.27 12.99 -17.82
C GLY A 185 -1.40 14.35 -17.10
N ILE A 186 -0.31 15.13 -17.07
CA ILE A 186 -0.31 16.48 -16.47
C ILE A 186 -1.18 17.44 -17.28
N LEU A 187 -1.05 17.45 -18.61
CA LEU A 187 -1.81 18.34 -19.49
C LEU A 187 -3.33 18.12 -19.33
N TRP A 188 -3.76 16.87 -19.27
CA TRP A 188 -5.18 16.54 -19.06
C TRP A 188 -5.67 16.95 -17.67
N THR A 189 -4.83 16.75 -16.64
CA THR A 189 -5.18 17.17 -15.27
C THR A 189 -5.30 18.69 -15.19
N ALA A 190 -4.33 19.44 -15.73
CA ALA A 190 -4.33 20.89 -15.76
C ALA A 190 -5.51 21.43 -16.58
N GLY A 191 -5.84 20.80 -17.71
CA GLY A 191 -7.01 21.14 -18.53
C GLY A 191 -8.32 21.00 -17.76
N ILE A 192 -8.48 19.94 -16.97
CA ILE A 192 -9.68 19.72 -16.15
C ILE A 192 -9.78 20.73 -15.02
N ILE A 193 -8.67 21.03 -14.33
CA ILE A 193 -8.65 22.08 -13.29
C ILE A 193 -9.05 23.44 -13.90
N GLY A 194 -8.52 23.76 -15.08
CA GLY A 194 -8.87 24.98 -15.82
C GLY A 194 -10.34 25.04 -16.25
N LEU A 195 -10.94 23.92 -16.66
CA LEU A 195 -12.37 23.84 -17.02
C LEU A 195 -13.30 24.04 -15.82
N ILE A 196 -12.91 23.55 -14.63
CA ILE A 196 -13.67 23.73 -13.40
C ILE A 196 -13.56 25.19 -12.89
N GLY A 197 -12.45 25.87 -13.21
CA GLY A 197 -12.19 27.24 -12.77
C GLY A 197 -11.63 27.33 -11.35
N ASP A 198 -11.15 26.20 -10.80
CA ASP A 198 -10.56 26.14 -9.47
C ASP A 198 -9.13 26.74 -9.45
N GLN A 199 -8.77 27.35 -8.33
CA GLN A 199 -7.44 27.93 -8.12
C GLN A 199 -6.51 26.93 -7.42
N LEU A 200 -5.24 26.89 -7.85
CA LEU A 200 -4.22 26.12 -7.16
C LEU A 200 -3.92 26.74 -5.79
N ASN A 201 -3.75 25.89 -4.79
CA ASN A 201 -3.47 26.24 -3.40
C ASN A 201 -2.19 25.51 -2.93
N LEU A 202 -1.79 25.80 -1.69
CA LEU A 202 -0.56 25.27 -1.07
C LEU A 202 -0.48 23.72 -1.10
N VAL A 203 -1.63 23.04 -1.02
CA VAL A 203 -1.72 21.58 -0.97
C VAL A 203 -1.84 20.99 -2.38
N THR A 204 -2.67 21.57 -3.24
CA THR A 204 -2.89 21.10 -4.63
C THR A 204 -1.70 21.37 -5.54
N MET A 205 -0.78 22.23 -5.13
CA MET A 205 0.51 22.40 -5.78
C MET A 205 1.30 21.07 -5.90
N ALA A 206 1.14 20.16 -4.93
CA ALA A 206 1.82 18.87 -4.96
C ALA A 206 1.28 17.92 -6.05
N CYS A 207 0.10 18.19 -6.63
CA CYS A 207 -0.52 17.34 -7.65
C CYS A 207 0.42 17.07 -8.83
N ALA A 208 1.04 18.10 -9.40
CA ALA A 208 1.84 17.93 -10.60
C ALA A 208 3.10 17.06 -10.35
N PRO A 209 3.94 17.33 -9.33
CA PRO A 209 5.05 16.43 -8.98
C PRO A 209 4.60 15.01 -8.62
N ILE A 210 3.47 14.83 -7.94
CA ILE A 210 2.90 13.50 -7.63
C ILE A 210 2.58 12.74 -8.92
N ILE A 211 1.85 13.36 -9.85
CA ILE A 211 1.46 12.79 -11.15
C ILE A 211 2.71 12.42 -11.95
N VAL A 212 3.71 13.31 -11.96
CA VAL A 212 5.01 13.12 -12.61
C VAL A 212 5.68 11.84 -12.08
N CYS A 213 5.82 11.72 -10.77
CA CYS A 213 6.51 10.62 -10.11
C CYS A 213 5.74 9.28 -10.18
N VAL A 214 4.48 9.27 -9.74
CA VAL A 214 3.62 8.08 -9.76
C VAL A 214 3.42 7.59 -11.18
N GLY A 215 3.21 8.51 -12.13
CA GLY A 215 3.02 8.15 -13.51
C GLY A 215 4.23 7.49 -14.15
N SER A 216 5.43 7.97 -13.82
CA SER A 216 6.66 7.33 -14.30
C SER A 216 6.83 5.91 -13.76
N ALA A 217 6.40 5.63 -12.53
CA ALA A 217 6.50 4.30 -11.92
C ALA A 217 5.71 3.26 -12.72
N TYR A 218 4.49 3.58 -13.15
CA TYR A 218 3.67 2.67 -13.96
C TYR A 218 4.33 2.35 -15.30
N VAL A 219 4.86 3.37 -15.98
CA VAL A 219 5.52 3.16 -17.26
C VAL A 219 6.85 2.42 -17.08
N ILE A 220 7.61 2.66 -15.99
CA ILE A 220 8.80 1.87 -15.65
C ILE A 220 8.46 0.39 -15.52
N LYS A 221 7.40 0.06 -14.77
CA LYS A 221 6.94 -1.32 -14.55
C LYS A 221 6.47 -1.96 -15.88
N PHE A 222 5.73 -1.21 -16.69
CA PHE A 222 5.30 -1.64 -18.02
C PHE A 222 6.48 -1.93 -18.96
N LEU A 223 7.45 -1.00 -19.06
CA LEU A 223 8.62 -1.16 -19.92
C LEU A 223 9.54 -2.29 -19.45
N ASN A 224 9.67 -2.48 -18.14
CA ASN A 224 10.43 -3.60 -17.59
C ASN A 224 9.78 -4.95 -17.97
N GLN A 225 8.44 -5.07 -17.90
CA GLN A 225 7.77 -6.28 -18.36
C GLN A 225 7.92 -6.48 -19.86
N TYR A 226 7.85 -5.40 -20.66
CA TYR A 226 8.11 -5.48 -22.10
C TYR A 226 9.49 -6.09 -22.42
N GLN A 227 10.53 -5.70 -21.68
CA GLN A 227 11.87 -6.25 -21.83
C GLN A 227 11.97 -7.71 -21.36
N ILE A 228 11.22 -8.11 -20.32
CA ILE A 228 11.18 -9.50 -19.87
C ILE A 228 10.51 -10.39 -20.91
N GLU A 229 9.35 -9.98 -21.45
CA GLU A 229 8.64 -10.72 -22.49
C GLU A 229 9.45 -10.80 -23.79
N SER A 230 10.16 -9.72 -24.15
CA SER A 230 11.00 -9.72 -25.35
C SER A 230 12.12 -10.77 -25.25
N LEU A 231 12.72 -10.93 -24.07
CA LEU A 231 13.76 -11.93 -23.82
C LEU A 231 13.19 -13.36 -23.80
N GLN A 232 12.08 -13.59 -23.08
CA GLN A 232 11.48 -14.93 -22.98
C GLN A 232 11.03 -15.47 -24.34
N ILE A 233 10.42 -14.62 -25.19
CA ILE A 233 9.99 -15.04 -26.53
C ILE A 233 11.20 -15.35 -27.43
N ARG A 234 12.34 -14.66 -27.24
CA ARG A 234 13.58 -14.98 -27.97
C ARG A 234 14.20 -16.29 -27.51
N GLU A 235 14.26 -16.55 -26.20
CA GLU A 235 14.78 -17.81 -25.66
C GLU A 235 13.91 -19.01 -26.06
N ALA A 236 12.60 -18.82 -26.18
CA ALA A 236 11.66 -19.86 -26.60
C ALA A 236 11.70 -20.16 -28.11
N LYS A 237 12.19 -19.23 -28.95
CA LYS A 237 12.34 -19.43 -30.40
C LYS A 237 13.74 -19.99 -30.67
N GLU A 238 13.82 -21.24 -31.13
CA GLU A 238 15.08 -21.89 -31.52
C GLU A 238 15.89 -21.07 -32.54
N SER A 239 17.22 -21.27 -32.50
CA SER A 239 18.22 -20.68 -33.39
C SER A 239 17.88 -20.89 -34.87
N GLY A 240 17.20 -19.92 -35.49
CA GLY A 240 16.82 -19.96 -36.92
C GLY A 240 15.45 -19.37 -37.26
N VAL A 241 14.60 -19.10 -36.26
CA VAL A 241 13.28 -18.48 -36.44
C VAL A 241 13.40 -16.94 -36.49
N PRO A 242 12.60 -16.21 -37.30
CA PRO A 242 12.61 -14.75 -37.33
C PRO A 242 12.42 -14.14 -35.93
N GLN A 243 13.16 -13.05 -35.68
CA GLN A 243 13.08 -12.29 -34.42
C GLN A 243 11.62 -11.99 -34.04
N PRO A 244 11.29 -11.95 -32.75
CA PRO A 244 9.92 -11.67 -32.31
C PRO A 244 9.39 -10.37 -32.92
N THR A 245 8.18 -10.45 -33.46
CA THR A 245 7.51 -9.27 -34.00
C THR A 245 7.14 -8.35 -32.84
N ILE A 246 7.28 -7.04 -33.02
CA ILE A 246 6.94 -6.06 -31.95
C ILE A 246 5.51 -6.27 -31.44
N SER A 247 4.57 -6.62 -32.32
CA SER A 247 3.19 -6.93 -31.97
C SER A 247 3.05 -8.14 -31.04
N GLU A 248 3.86 -9.19 -31.22
CA GLU A 248 3.86 -10.38 -30.34
C GLU A 248 4.29 -9.98 -28.92
N VAL A 249 5.38 -9.22 -28.80
CA VAL A 249 5.90 -8.76 -27.50
C VAL A 249 4.93 -7.80 -26.83
N VAL A 250 4.36 -6.84 -27.58
CA VAL A 250 3.37 -5.90 -27.04
C VAL A 250 2.11 -6.63 -26.57
N TYR A 251 1.63 -7.63 -27.30
CA TYR A 251 0.48 -8.44 -26.89
C TYR A 251 0.76 -9.24 -25.62
N ALA A 252 1.93 -9.90 -25.55
CA ALA A 252 2.38 -10.60 -24.34
C ALA A 252 2.51 -9.65 -23.14
N THR A 253 3.05 -8.45 -23.36
CA THR A 253 3.15 -7.41 -22.32
C THR A 253 1.78 -6.94 -21.86
N LEU A 254 0.86 -6.64 -22.78
CA LEU A 254 -0.49 -6.20 -22.42
C LEU A 254 -1.24 -7.28 -21.64
N SER A 255 -1.15 -8.53 -22.07
CA SER A 255 -1.82 -9.65 -21.37
C SER A 255 -1.28 -9.89 -19.95
N SER A 256 0.00 -9.64 -19.69
CA SER A 256 0.61 -9.79 -18.37
C SER A 256 0.43 -8.55 -17.47
N VAL A 257 0.51 -7.34 -18.04
CA VAL A 257 0.57 -6.08 -17.27
C VAL A 257 -0.79 -5.43 -17.02
N THR A 258 -1.80 -5.67 -17.89
CA THR A 258 -3.07 -4.93 -17.81
C THR A 258 -3.76 -5.07 -16.46
N VAL A 259 -3.86 -6.29 -15.91
CA VAL A 259 -4.53 -6.51 -14.61
C VAL A 259 -3.72 -5.92 -13.45
N PRO A 260 -2.42 -6.23 -13.27
CA PRO A 260 -1.64 -5.63 -12.19
C PRO A 260 -1.61 -4.10 -12.24
N VAL A 261 -1.32 -3.50 -13.40
CA VAL A 261 -1.19 -2.04 -13.51
C VAL A 261 -2.51 -1.33 -13.32
N THR A 262 -3.61 -1.83 -13.89
CA THR A 262 -4.94 -1.22 -13.67
C THR A 262 -5.34 -1.28 -12.21
N VAL A 263 -5.07 -2.40 -11.53
CA VAL A 263 -5.41 -2.52 -10.11
C VAL A 263 -4.52 -1.63 -9.25
N THR A 264 -3.23 -1.49 -9.57
CA THR A 264 -2.35 -0.53 -8.88
C THR A 264 -2.80 0.92 -9.06
N ALA A 265 -3.25 1.28 -10.27
CA ALA A 265 -3.81 2.59 -10.53
C ALA A 265 -5.11 2.79 -9.72
N LEU A 266 -5.99 1.78 -9.70
CA LEU A 266 -7.24 1.85 -8.94
C LEU A 266 -7.01 1.94 -7.42
N THR A 267 -6.03 1.22 -6.86
CA THR A 267 -5.69 1.36 -5.44
C THR A 267 -5.09 2.71 -5.12
N THR A 268 -4.28 3.27 -6.02
CA THR A 268 -3.71 4.62 -5.84
C THR A 268 -4.82 5.66 -5.89
N VAL A 269 -5.71 5.59 -6.88
CA VAL A 269 -6.92 6.42 -6.98
C VAL A 269 -7.77 6.28 -5.71
N ALA A 270 -7.99 5.06 -5.20
CA ALA A 270 -8.72 4.86 -3.97
C ALA A 270 -8.06 5.52 -2.75
N GLY A 271 -6.73 5.47 -2.64
CA GLY A 271 -5.97 6.17 -1.60
C GLY A 271 -6.14 7.69 -1.68
N PHE A 272 -6.09 8.26 -2.89
CA PHE A 272 -6.32 9.70 -3.09
C PHE A 272 -7.79 10.11 -2.90
N ILE A 273 -8.76 9.30 -3.35
CA ILE A 273 -10.20 9.57 -3.16
C ILE A 273 -10.57 9.53 -1.67
N ALA A 274 -9.90 8.73 -0.85
CA ALA A 274 -10.14 8.72 0.59
C ALA A 274 -9.90 10.10 1.25
N LEU A 275 -9.07 10.96 0.64
CA LEU A 275 -8.87 12.34 1.07
C LEU A 275 -10.08 13.24 0.88
N VAL A 276 -11.03 12.89 0.01
CA VAL A 276 -12.27 13.65 -0.22
C VAL A 276 -13.17 13.66 1.02
N VAL A 277 -12.98 12.70 1.95
CA VAL A 277 -13.69 12.67 3.23
C VAL A 277 -13.15 13.72 4.22
N SER A 278 -11.98 14.31 3.95
CA SER A 278 -11.43 15.37 4.77
C SER A 278 -12.35 16.59 4.80
N PRO A 279 -12.51 17.28 5.95
CA PRO A 279 -13.28 18.52 6.02
C PRO A 279 -12.59 19.71 5.33
N ILE A 280 -11.33 19.59 4.90
CA ILE A 280 -10.62 20.69 4.22
C ILE A 280 -10.80 20.62 2.70
N PRO A 281 -11.31 21.67 2.05
CA PRO A 281 -11.43 21.74 0.59
C PRO A 281 -10.10 21.50 -0.15
N ALA A 282 -8.99 22.07 0.33
CA ALA A 282 -7.67 21.91 -0.29
C ALA A 282 -7.20 20.45 -0.35
N VAL A 283 -7.52 19.64 0.68
CA VAL A 283 -7.19 18.21 0.73
C VAL A 283 -8.12 17.40 -0.15
N GLN A 284 -9.41 17.75 -0.18
CA GLN A 284 -10.38 17.14 -1.10
C GLN A 284 -9.95 17.34 -2.56
N GLN A 285 -9.57 18.57 -2.92
CA GLN A 285 -9.09 18.93 -4.26
C GLN A 285 -7.81 18.18 -4.64
N LEU A 286 -6.84 18.06 -3.74
CA LEU A 286 -5.62 17.27 -3.97
C LEU A 286 -5.96 15.81 -4.27
N GLY A 287 -6.87 15.22 -3.49
CA GLY A 287 -7.37 13.86 -3.72
C GLY A 287 -8.04 13.71 -5.09
N LEU A 288 -8.94 14.64 -5.43
CA LEU A 288 -9.68 14.61 -6.70
C LEU A 288 -8.76 14.77 -7.91
N TYR A 289 -7.93 15.82 -7.94
CA TYR A 289 -7.08 16.12 -9.09
C TYR A 289 -5.98 15.08 -9.31
N SER A 290 -5.37 14.58 -8.22
CA SER A 290 -4.38 13.51 -8.34
C SER A 290 -5.02 12.23 -8.89
N SER A 291 -6.24 11.91 -8.44
CA SER A 291 -7.00 10.75 -8.94
C SER A 291 -7.28 10.85 -10.44
N VAL A 292 -7.72 12.03 -10.91
CA VAL A 292 -7.93 12.29 -12.33
C VAL A 292 -6.65 12.06 -13.13
N GLY A 293 -5.52 12.63 -12.68
CA GLY A 293 -4.23 12.44 -13.35
C GLY A 293 -3.79 10.98 -13.41
N ILE A 294 -3.95 10.23 -12.32
CA ILE A 294 -3.60 8.81 -12.25
C ILE A 294 -4.48 7.97 -13.20
N ILE A 295 -5.77 8.27 -13.32
CA ILE A 295 -6.67 7.59 -14.26
C ILE A 295 -6.18 7.79 -15.70
N PHE A 296 -5.84 9.02 -16.09
CA PHE A 296 -5.32 9.31 -17.42
C PHE A 296 -3.95 8.67 -17.66
N ILE A 297 -3.06 8.67 -16.67
CA ILE A 297 -1.77 7.99 -16.81
C ILE A 297 -1.96 6.49 -17.01
N ASN A 298 -2.86 5.84 -16.26
CA ASN A 298 -3.16 4.43 -16.46
C ASN A 298 -3.70 4.17 -17.88
N LEU A 299 -4.65 5.00 -18.33
CA LEU A 299 -5.18 4.94 -19.69
C LEU A 299 -4.07 5.06 -20.74
N PHE A 300 -3.18 6.05 -20.62
CA PHE A 300 -2.07 6.27 -21.55
C PHE A 300 -0.98 5.19 -21.44
N THR A 301 -0.76 4.61 -20.27
CA THR A 301 0.17 3.48 -20.09
C THR A 301 -0.33 2.24 -20.84
N LEU A 302 -1.65 2.01 -20.90
CA LEU A 302 -2.23 0.86 -21.60
C LEU A 302 -2.55 1.12 -23.08
N THR A 303 -2.51 2.37 -23.55
CA THR A 303 -2.85 2.74 -24.93
C THR A 303 -1.69 3.43 -25.65
N LEU A 304 -1.27 4.59 -25.16
CA LEU A 304 -0.21 5.40 -25.75
C LEU A 304 1.16 4.72 -25.68
N ALA A 305 1.54 4.12 -24.55
CA ALA A 305 2.85 3.47 -24.43
C ALA A 305 3.01 2.29 -25.42
N PRO A 306 2.08 1.33 -25.55
CA PRO A 306 2.11 0.31 -26.60
C PRO A 306 2.20 0.90 -28.01
N ALA A 307 1.43 1.95 -28.30
CA ALA A 307 1.43 2.59 -29.60
C ALA A 307 2.81 3.21 -29.93
N LEU A 308 3.43 3.90 -28.96
CA LEU A 308 4.76 4.47 -29.12
C LEU A 308 5.86 3.42 -29.27
N LEU A 309 5.75 2.28 -28.56
CA LEU A 309 6.68 1.15 -28.71
C LEU A 309 6.65 0.50 -30.10
N HIS A 310 5.55 0.66 -30.84
CA HIS A 310 5.50 0.23 -32.23
C HIS A 310 6.46 1.04 -33.12
N PHE A 311 6.63 2.33 -32.82
CA PHE A 311 7.53 3.23 -33.55
C PHE A 311 8.96 3.22 -33.00
N PHE A 312 9.11 3.13 -31.67
CA PHE A 312 10.40 3.20 -30.98
C PHE A 312 10.78 1.83 -30.42
N ARG A 313 11.53 1.04 -31.20
CA ARG A 313 12.08 -0.23 -30.72
C ARG A 313 13.04 0.03 -29.56
N LEU A 314 12.71 -0.48 -28.38
CA LEU A 314 13.60 -0.44 -27.23
C LEU A 314 14.82 -1.34 -27.48
N PRO A 315 16.04 -0.89 -27.12
CA PRO A 315 17.16 -1.81 -27.07
C PRO A 315 16.87 -2.89 -26.03
N ASP A 316 17.16 -4.14 -26.39
CA ASP A 316 17.10 -5.24 -25.44
C ASP A 316 18.07 -4.93 -24.29
N LEU A 317 17.63 -5.10 -23.05
CA LEU A 317 18.58 -5.30 -21.97
C LEU A 317 19.29 -6.60 -22.31
N ALA A 318 20.57 -6.52 -22.71
CA ALA A 318 21.38 -7.72 -22.89
C ALA A 318 21.22 -8.57 -21.61
N PRO A 319 20.90 -9.88 -21.72
CA PRO A 319 20.97 -10.75 -20.56
C PRO A 319 22.41 -10.63 -20.07
N THR A 320 22.60 -10.02 -18.90
CA THR A 320 23.93 -9.80 -18.34
C THR A 320 24.47 -11.15 -17.92
N GLU A 321 25.07 -11.87 -18.88
CA GLU A 321 25.93 -13.02 -18.61
C GLU A 321 27.12 -12.60 -17.73
N ASN A 322 27.48 -11.32 -17.71
CA ASN A 322 28.47 -10.75 -16.79
C ASN A 322 27.83 -10.12 -15.54
N LYS A 323 27.66 -10.97 -14.51
CA LYS A 323 27.33 -10.59 -13.13
C LYS A 323 28.48 -9.80 -12.49
N SER A 324 28.45 -8.46 -12.52
CA SER A 324 29.40 -7.66 -11.72
C SER A 324 28.94 -6.23 -11.37
N GLY A 325 27.63 -5.97 -11.27
CA GLY A 325 27.10 -4.70 -10.77
C GLY A 325 26.98 -4.64 -9.24
N LEU A 326 27.12 -3.45 -8.64
CA LEU A 326 26.84 -3.21 -7.21
C LEU A 326 25.38 -3.54 -6.84
N LEU A 327 24.43 -3.20 -7.72
CA LEU A 327 23.00 -3.53 -7.55
C LEU A 327 22.74 -5.04 -7.52
N ASP A 328 23.40 -5.82 -8.38
CA ASP A 328 23.24 -7.28 -8.39
C ASP A 328 23.79 -7.93 -7.13
N ARG A 329 24.92 -7.42 -6.59
CA ARG A 329 25.44 -7.85 -5.30
C ARG A 329 24.46 -7.51 -4.17
N PHE A 330 23.89 -6.31 -4.19
CA PHE A 330 22.87 -5.91 -3.22
C PHE A 330 21.64 -6.83 -3.28
N PHE A 331 21.14 -7.16 -4.47
CA PHE A 331 20.04 -8.12 -4.64
C PHE A 331 20.40 -9.51 -4.11
N GLN A 332 21.61 -10.00 -4.38
CA GLN A 332 22.07 -11.29 -3.86
C GLN A 332 22.10 -11.30 -2.33
N VAL A 333 22.57 -10.22 -1.69
CA VAL A 333 22.57 -10.09 -0.22
C VAL A 333 21.14 -10.16 0.33
N ILE A 334 20.18 -9.44 -0.26
CA ILE A 334 18.78 -9.47 0.18
C ILE A 334 18.17 -10.86 0.00
N VAL A 335 18.38 -11.49 -1.15
CA VAL A 335 17.89 -12.85 -1.45
C VAL A 335 18.49 -13.86 -0.46
N GLU A 336 19.78 -13.72 -0.10
CA GLU A 336 20.46 -14.60 0.84
C GLU A 336 19.99 -14.38 2.28
N TRP A 337 19.77 -13.13 2.68
CA TRP A 337 19.14 -12.80 3.97
C TRP A 337 17.74 -13.38 4.08
N LEU A 338 16.90 -13.24 3.05
CA LEU A 338 15.58 -13.87 2.99
C LEU A 338 15.68 -15.40 3.06
N ARG A 339 16.65 -15.98 2.36
CA ARG A 339 16.87 -17.42 2.35
C ARG A 339 17.26 -17.94 3.73
N LEU A 340 18.12 -17.25 4.48
CA LEU A 340 18.65 -17.72 5.77
C LEU A 340 17.80 -17.28 6.97
N TYR A 341 17.17 -16.10 6.90
CA TYR A 341 16.62 -15.39 8.06
C TYR A 341 15.16 -14.93 7.91
N SER A 342 14.37 -15.49 6.98
CA SER A 342 12.94 -15.15 6.74
C SER A 342 12.12 -14.93 8.02
N LYS A 343 12.16 -15.86 8.98
CA LYS A 343 11.44 -15.74 10.25
C LYS A 343 11.93 -14.59 11.13
N ARG A 344 13.24 -14.31 11.15
CA ARG A 344 13.81 -13.22 11.95
C ARG A 344 13.41 -11.87 11.37
N LEU A 345 13.38 -11.73 10.03
CA LEU A 345 12.95 -10.50 9.36
C LEU A 345 11.51 -10.12 9.73
N ILE A 346 10.60 -11.10 9.84
CA ILE A 346 9.22 -10.86 10.30
C ILE A 346 9.23 -10.27 11.72
N TRP A 347 9.95 -10.88 12.65
CA TRP A 347 10.03 -10.40 14.03
C TRP A 347 10.71 -9.03 14.17
N ILE A 348 11.72 -8.74 13.35
CA ILE A 348 12.37 -7.42 13.32
C ILE A 348 11.35 -6.35 12.96
N TRP A 349 10.61 -6.52 11.87
CA TRP A 349 9.61 -5.53 11.45
C TRP A 349 8.43 -5.41 12.42
N LEU A 350 7.99 -6.51 13.05
CA LEU A 350 6.98 -6.43 14.11
C LEU A 350 7.48 -5.66 15.34
N THR A 351 8.76 -5.79 15.69
CA THR A 351 9.37 -5.04 16.80
C THR A 351 9.51 -3.56 16.44
N VAL A 352 9.94 -3.25 15.22
CA VAL A 352 10.00 -1.87 14.71
C VAL A 352 8.60 -1.24 14.68
N ALA A 353 7.58 -1.98 14.24
CA ALA A 353 6.20 -1.51 14.25
C ALA A 353 5.69 -1.24 15.68
N ALA A 354 5.99 -2.12 16.64
CA ALA A 354 5.63 -1.93 18.04
C ALA A 354 6.34 -0.71 18.66
N PHE A 355 7.63 -0.52 18.36
CA PHE A 355 8.39 0.66 18.80
C PHE A 355 7.86 1.95 18.17
N ALA A 356 7.51 1.92 16.89
CA ALA A 356 6.89 3.05 16.22
C ALA A 356 5.51 3.39 16.82
N ALA A 357 4.72 2.37 17.18
CA ALA A 357 3.43 2.57 17.82
C ALA A 357 3.52 3.27 19.20
N LEU A 358 4.64 3.12 19.92
CA LEU A 358 4.87 3.89 21.16
C LEU A 358 5.02 5.39 20.88
N GLY A 359 5.67 5.76 19.78
CA GLY A 359 5.81 7.16 19.37
C GLY A 359 4.47 7.83 19.02
N ILE A 360 3.47 7.05 18.59
CA ILE A 360 2.12 7.58 18.28
C ILE A 360 1.46 8.20 19.53
N LEU A 361 1.82 7.75 20.73
CA LEU A 361 1.26 8.27 21.99
C LEU A 361 1.68 9.73 22.25
N ASP A 362 2.83 10.17 21.73
CA ASP A 362 3.36 11.53 21.87
C ASP A 362 3.02 12.43 20.66
N LEU A 363 2.06 12.03 19.81
CA LEU A 363 1.65 12.85 18.68
C LEU A 363 0.96 14.14 19.13
N SER A 364 1.49 15.29 18.69
CA SER A 364 0.87 16.60 18.88
C SER A 364 0.12 17.06 17.64
N ILE A 365 -1.08 17.61 17.84
CA ILE A 365 -1.88 18.25 16.80
C ILE A 365 -1.77 19.75 17.02
N ASN A 366 -0.99 20.44 16.18
CA ASN A 366 -0.85 21.88 16.24
C ASN A 366 -0.78 22.48 14.84
N SER A 367 -1.54 23.56 14.62
CA SER A 367 -1.27 24.48 13.52
C SER A 367 -0.08 25.34 13.92
N SER A 368 1.15 24.91 13.62
CA SER A 368 2.32 25.74 13.88
C SER A 368 2.27 26.97 12.98
N THR A 369 2.37 28.17 13.56
CA THR A 369 2.49 29.45 12.84
C THR A 369 3.85 29.64 12.16
N ASN A 370 4.82 28.73 12.38
CA ASN A 370 6.14 28.71 11.73
C ASN A 370 6.07 28.21 10.26
N THR A 371 5.24 28.83 9.43
CA THR A 371 5.13 28.51 8.01
C THR A 371 6.27 29.13 7.20
N PHE A 372 6.86 30.22 7.71
CA PHE A 372 7.87 31.02 7.03
C PHE A 372 9.26 30.86 7.65
N PRO A 373 10.35 31.06 6.87
CA PRO A 373 11.71 31.00 7.40
C PRO A 373 11.93 31.95 8.56
N LYS A 374 12.56 31.46 9.63
CA LYS A 374 12.87 32.25 10.85
C LYS A 374 13.69 33.51 10.55
N ASP A 375 14.49 33.48 9.50
CA ASP A 375 15.35 34.59 9.08
C ASP A 375 14.66 35.60 8.16
N SER A 376 13.44 35.31 7.68
CA SER A 376 12.72 36.18 6.76
C SER A 376 12.36 37.52 7.41
N GLN A 377 12.38 38.59 6.61
CA GLN A 377 12.02 39.92 7.10
C GLN A 377 10.58 39.96 7.65
N LEU A 378 9.66 39.19 7.05
CA LEU A 378 8.29 39.06 7.52
C LEU A 378 8.22 38.53 8.96
N VAL A 379 8.96 37.47 9.28
CA VAL A 379 8.99 36.88 10.64
C VAL A 379 9.66 37.82 11.64
N LYS A 380 10.73 38.52 11.23
CA LYS A 380 11.39 39.52 12.08
C LYS A 380 10.50 40.73 12.37
N ASP A 381 9.71 41.18 11.40
CA ASP A 381 8.77 42.27 11.55
C ASP A 381 7.56 41.86 12.42
N LEU A 382 7.05 40.64 12.24
CA LEU A 382 6.01 40.07 13.10
C LEU A 382 6.47 39.96 14.55
N LYS A 383 7.65 39.38 14.80
CA LYS A 383 8.22 39.27 16.15
C LYS A 383 8.40 40.62 16.83
N LEU A 384 8.86 41.65 16.11
CA LEU A 384 8.99 42.99 16.66
C LEU A 384 7.64 43.54 17.14
N ILE A 385 6.60 43.40 16.33
CA ILE A 385 5.25 43.85 16.68
C ILE A 385 4.69 43.01 17.83
N GLU A 386 4.97 41.72 17.85
CA GLU A 386 4.57 40.85 18.96
C GLU A 386 5.27 41.22 20.25
N GLU A 387 6.57 41.52 20.25
CA GLU A 387 7.39 41.83 21.44
C GLU A 387 7.10 43.22 22.02
N GLU A 388 6.97 44.24 21.18
CA GLU A 388 6.85 45.65 21.61
C GLU A 388 5.39 46.14 21.76
N LEU A 389 4.42 45.45 21.17
CA LEU A 389 3.00 45.81 21.16
C LEU A 389 2.10 44.62 21.57
N SER A 390 0.78 44.81 21.55
CA SER A 390 -0.21 43.79 21.96
C SER A 390 -0.37 42.58 21.01
N GLY A 391 0.53 42.38 20.04
CA GLY A 391 0.49 41.27 19.08
C GLY A 391 -0.45 41.47 17.88
N THR A 392 -0.38 40.55 16.92
CA THR A 392 -1.15 40.60 15.66
C THR A 392 -2.29 39.59 15.56
N ASP A 393 -2.34 38.57 16.43
CA ASP A 393 -3.42 37.59 16.43
C ASP A 393 -4.67 38.16 17.10
N THR A 394 -5.82 37.95 16.46
CA THR A 394 -7.10 38.50 16.92
C THR A 394 -8.17 37.42 17.07
N LEU A 395 -8.88 37.47 18.19
CA LEU A 395 -10.12 36.73 18.45
C LEU A 395 -11.25 37.74 18.52
N ARG A 396 -12.23 37.62 17.63
CA ARG A 396 -13.38 38.52 17.56
C ARG A 396 -14.56 37.86 18.25
N LEU A 397 -15.02 38.48 19.32
CA LEU A 397 -16.24 38.11 20.03
C LEU A 397 -17.40 38.86 19.38
N LEU A 398 -18.45 38.12 19.01
CA LEU A 398 -19.62 38.65 18.33
C LEU A 398 -20.83 38.45 19.24
N PHE A 399 -21.51 39.56 19.54
CA PHE A 399 -22.71 39.57 20.36
C PHE A 399 -23.89 40.03 19.53
N SER A 400 -24.98 39.27 19.56
CA SER A 400 -26.23 39.65 18.89
C SER A 400 -27.41 39.63 19.87
N ALA A 401 -28.47 40.36 19.53
CA ALA A 401 -29.70 40.36 20.31
C ALA A 401 -30.37 38.97 20.26
N GLY A 402 -30.70 38.39 21.41
CA GLY A 402 -31.43 37.12 21.46
C GLY A 402 -32.83 37.22 20.80
N ASN A 403 -33.25 36.14 20.11
CA ASN A 403 -34.53 36.09 19.38
C ASN A 403 -35.77 36.47 20.21
N GLU A 404 -35.75 36.27 21.53
CA GLU A 404 -36.87 36.65 22.42
C GLU A 404 -37.03 38.17 22.58
N SER A 405 -35.97 38.95 22.35
CA SER A 405 -35.99 40.41 22.54
C SER A 405 -36.54 41.18 21.34
N ARG A 406 -36.66 40.54 20.16
CA ARG A 406 -37.26 41.14 18.94
C ARG A 406 -38.79 41.20 18.96
N ASN A 407 -39.45 40.53 19.92
CA ASN A 407 -40.91 40.45 20.01
C ASN A 407 -41.59 41.59 20.80
N LYS A 408 -40.85 42.58 21.32
CA LYS A 408 -41.43 43.76 21.97
C LYS A 408 -41.48 44.93 20.99
N GLN A 409 -42.65 45.57 20.89
CA GLN A 409 -43.01 46.67 19.98
C GLN A 409 -42.22 47.98 20.14
N ASP A 410 -41.09 47.98 20.85
CA ASP A 410 -40.19 49.14 20.97
C ASP A 410 -39.06 49.03 19.94
N LEU A 411 -39.27 49.64 18.76
CA LEU A 411 -38.26 49.78 17.69
C LEU A 411 -37.00 50.56 18.15
N SER A 412 -37.04 51.19 19.33
CA SER A 412 -35.93 51.97 19.89
C SER A 412 -35.09 51.23 20.95
N TYR A 413 -35.50 50.02 21.38
CA TYR A 413 -34.77 49.26 22.40
C TYR A 413 -33.80 48.26 21.74
N ASN A 414 -32.52 48.63 21.68
CA ASN A 414 -31.46 47.72 21.25
C ASN A 414 -30.77 47.13 22.49
N PRO A 415 -30.85 45.81 22.77
CA PRO A 415 -30.21 45.20 23.94
C PRO A 415 -28.68 45.32 23.93
N LEU A 416 -28.08 45.58 22.76
CA LEU A 416 -26.66 45.88 22.62
C LEU A 416 -26.30 47.27 23.18
N LYS A 417 -27.20 48.25 23.11
CA LYS A 417 -27.00 49.64 23.57
C LYS A 417 -27.48 49.87 25.01
N THR A 418 -27.25 48.93 25.94
CA THR A 418 -27.70 49.05 27.34
C THR A 418 -26.52 49.15 28.32
N ALA A 419 -26.74 49.81 29.46
CA ALA A 419 -25.78 49.87 30.56
C ALA A 419 -25.47 48.47 31.10
N LYS A 420 -26.48 47.59 31.13
CA LYS A 420 -26.30 46.17 31.48
C LYS A 420 -25.26 45.48 30.58
N THR A 421 -25.29 45.74 29.27
CA THR A 421 -24.31 45.20 28.32
C THR A 421 -22.92 45.75 28.58
N ILE A 422 -22.77 47.07 28.81
CA ILE A 422 -21.47 47.67 29.13
C ILE A 422 -20.90 47.11 30.44
N PHE A 423 -21.71 46.94 31.48
CA PHE A 423 -21.26 46.34 32.74
C PHE A 423 -20.85 44.87 32.57
N GLY A 424 -21.62 44.07 31.83
CA GLY A 424 -21.25 42.67 31.56
C GLY A 424 -19.98 42.55 30.72
N LEU A 425 -19.75 43.47 29.77
CA LEU A 425 -18.48 43.54 29.02
C LEU A 425 -17.30 43.95 29.91
N LYS A 426 -17.52 44.86 30.87
CA LYS A 426 -16.51 45.23 31.86
C LYS A 426 -16.14 44.05 32.76
N GLU A 427 -17.13 43.30 33.25
CA GLU A 427 -16.88 42.09 34.04
C GLU A 427 -16.13 41.02 33.22
N LEU A 428 -16.47 40.89 31.93
CA LEU A 428 -15.73 40.01 31.01
C LEU A 428 -14.27 40.47 30.84
N GLN A 429 -14.04 41.78 30.70
CA GLN A 429 -12.71 42.37 30.63
C GLN A 429 -11.90 42.11 31.90
N ASP A 430 -12.48 42.35 33.08
CA ASP A 430 -11.85 42.11 34.37
C ASP A 430 -11.55 40.62 34.58
N TRP A 431 -12.46 39.72 34.19
CA TRP A 431 -12.24 38.28 34.22
C TRP A 431 -11.09 37.85 33.31
N LEU A 432 -11.03 38.35 32.07
CA LEU A 432 -9.93 38.07 31.14
C LEU A 432 -8.57 38.48 31.70
N PHE A 433 -8.51 39.60 32.43
CA PHE A 433 -7.29 40.02 33.12
C PHE A 433 -6.89 39.09 34.27
N GLN A 434 -7.85 38.49 34.99
CA GLN A 434 -7.57 37.53 36.06
C GLN A 434 -7.14 36.16 35.52
N VAL A 435 -7.73 35.70 34.42
CA VAL A 435 -7.36 34.45 33.73
C VAL A 435 -5.88 34.45 33.34
N LYS A 436 -5.36 35.62 32.96
CA LYS A 436 -3.94 35.82 32.64
C LYS A 436 -2.98 35.51 33.82
N ASP A 437 -3.42 35.73 35.06
CA ASP A 437 -2.56 35.58 36.25
C ASP A 437 -2.80 34.26 37.02
N VAL A 438 -3.94 33.58 36.79
CA VAL A 438 -4.40 32.45 37.62
C VAL A 438 -4.39 31.11 36.89
N THR A 439 -4.61 31.09 35.58
CA THR A 439 -4.62 29.86 34.79
C THR A 439 -3.36 29.76 33.97
N GLU A 440 -2.59 28.69 34.19
CA GLU A 440 -1.52 28.21 33.32
C GLU A 440 -2.10 27.82 31.93
N ILE A 441 -2.75 28.73 31.20
CA ILE A 441 -3.07 28.53 29.78
C ILE A 441 -1.72 28.61 29.06
N GLY A 442 -1.00 27.50 29.12
CA GLY A 442 0.38 27.38 28.68
C GLY A 442 0.47 27.85 27.23
N ASN A 443 1.13 29.00 27.02
CA ASN A 443 1.47 29.62 25.74
C ASN A 443 0.56 30.74 25.20
N ILE A 444 -0.44 31.26 25.95
CA ILE A 444 -1.07 32.54 25.61
C ILE A 444 -0.41 33.68 26.40
N GLU A 445 0.31 34.54 25.69
CA GLU A 445 0.90 35.76 26.25
C GLU A 445 0.17 37.00 25.74
N GLY A 446 0.22 38.10 26.49
CA GLY A 446 -0.29 39.39 26.00
C GLY A 446 -1.81 39.46 25.77
N LEU A 447 -2.61 38.51 26.25
CA LEU A 447 -4.07 38.52 26.15
C LEU A 447 -4.65 39.82 26.70
N ARG A 448 -5.29 40.60 25.83
CA ARG A 448 -5.91 41.90 26.13
C ARG A 448 -7.10 42.16 25.22
N ILE A 449 -8.04 42.96 25.68
CA ILE A 449 -9.03 43.58 24.79
C ILE A 449 -8.35 44.73 24.06
N ASP A 450 -8.58 44.83 22.75
CA ASP A 450 -8.18 45.98 21.93
C ASP A 450 -8.93 47.22 22.43
N LYS A 451 -8.22 48.13 23.12
CA LYS A 451 -8.83 49.28 23.79
C LYS A 451 -9.49 50.26 22.81
N MET A 452 -9.00 50.32 21.58
CA MET A 452 -9.56 51.16 20.52
C MET A 452 -10.88 50.61 19.97
N HIS A 453 -11.06 49.30 20.03
CA HIS A 453 -12.24 48.60 19.54
C HIS A 453 -13.10 48.06 20.71
N SER A 454 -12.94 48.62 21.90
CA SER A 454 -13.70 48.29 23.10
C SER A 454 -14.64 49.43 23.48
N PRO A 455 -15.98 49.23 23.47
CA PRO A 455 -16.90 50.27 23.89
C PRO A 455 -16.75 50.61 25.39
N VAL A 456 -16.26 49.67 26.20
CA VAL A 456 -16.03 49.86 27.64
C VAL A 456 -14.90 50.85 27.89
N ASP A 457 -13.73 50.62 27.30
CA ASP A 457 -12.53 51.44 27.53
C ASP A 457 -12.71 52.87 27.03
N VAL A 458 -13.30 53.02 25.84
CA VAL A 458 -13.59 54.33 25.24
C VAL A 458 -14.60 55.09 26.09
N LEU A 459 -15.70 54.47 26.49
CA LEU A 459 -16.71 55.11 27.33
C LEU A 459 -16.16 55.47 28.71
N GLN A 460 -15.41 54.56 29.35
CA GLN A 460 -14.79 54.79 30.66
C GLN A 460 -13.81 55.95 30.62
N HIS A 461 -13.02 56.08 29.54
CA HIS A 461 -12.07 57.18 29.37
C HIS A 461 -12.79 58.53 29.24
N TYR A 462 -13.74 58.64 28.31
CA TYR A 462 -14.44 59.90 28.05
C TYR A 462 -15.40 60.31 29.19
N ARG A 463 -16.01 59.34 29.89
CA ARG A 463 -16.89 59.58 31.05
C ARG A 463 -16.14 59.71 32.38
N ARG A 464 -14.83 59.40 32.41
CA ARG A 464 -14.00 59.30 33.63
C ARG A 464 -14.58 58.31 34.65
N GLY A 465 -15.08 57.17 34.19
CA GLY A 465 -15.66 56.12 35.02
C GLY A 465 -17.02 55.61 34.54
N LEU A 466 -17.41 54.44 35.04
CA LEU A 466 -18.66 53.76 34.68
C LEU A 466 -19.70 53.77 35.81
N ASP A 467 -19.41 54.47 36.92
CA ASP A 467 -20.33 54.55 38.06
C ASP A 467 -21.66 55.17 37.66
N LYS A 468 -22.77 54.53 38.04
CA LYS A 468 -24.15 54.99 37.75
C LYS A 468 -24.40 55.25 36.25
N LEU A 469 -23.91 54.40 35.36
CA LEU A 469 -24.18 54.48 33.92
C LEU A 469 -25.66 54.18 33.61
N SER A 470 -26.32 55.06 32.84
CA SER A 470 -27.71 54.89 32.40
C SER A 470 -27.80 54.44 30.94
N ASP A 471 -28.88 53.73 30.58
CA ASP A 471 -29.10 53.28 29.20
C ASP A 471 -29.14 54.43 28.19
N LYS A 472 -29.68 55.60 28.60
CA LYS A 472 -29.71 56.80 27.75
C LYS A 472 -28.32 57.31 27.39
N GLU A 473 -27.38 57.28 28.35
CA GLU A 473 -25.99 57.68 28.10
C GLU A 473 -25.27 56.69 27.18
N VAL A 474 -25.60 55.39 27.27
CA VAL A 474 -25.04 54.36 26.40
C VAL A 474 -25.52 54.52 24.96
N VAL A 475 -26.81 54.78 24.76
CA VAL A 475 -27.35 55.06 23.41
C VAL A 475 -26.68 56.30 22.81
N GLN A 476 -26.60 57.40 23.56
CA GLN A 476 -25.91 58.62 23.11
C GLN A 476 -24.44 58.41 22.78
N PHE A 477 -23.77 57.54 23.54
CA PHE A 477 -22.38 57.15 23.26
C PHE A 477 -22.28 56.47 21.90
N PHE A 478 -23.09 55.43 21.66
CA PHE A 478 -23.05 54.69 20.40
C PHE A 478 -23.40 55.59 19.20
N ASP A 479 -24.40 56.47 19.33
CA ASP A 479 -24.81 57.37 18.25
C ASP A 479 -23.69 58.39 17.92
N LYS A 480 -23.04 58.97 18.93
CA LYS A 480 -21.89 59.87 18.73
C LYS A 480 -20.70 59.16 18.10
N THR A 481 -20.42 57.92 18.51
CA THR A 481 -19.32 57.15 17.93
C THR A 481 -19.62 56.66 16.52
N ALA A 482 -20.89 56.48 16.15
CA ALA A 482 -21.27 56.07 14.80
C ALA A 482 -21.01 57.16 13.75
N GLU A 483 -21.14 58.44 14.12
CA GLU A 483 -20.90 59.58 13.22
C GLU A 483 -19.41 59.90 13.04
N ASN A 484 -18.64 60.00 14.13
CA ASN A 484 -17.27 60.55 14.10
C ASN A 484 -16.26 59.73 14.92
N GLY A 485 -16.56 58.47 15.27
CA GLY A 485 -15.75 57.65 16.17
C GLY A 485 -15.57 56.19 15.73
N PRO A 486 -14.97 55.35 16.59
CA PRO A 486 -14.83 53.92 16.33
C PRO A 486 -16.21 53.24 16.28
N LYS A 487 -16.48 52.51 15.19
CA LYS A 487 -17.69 51.71 15.04
C LYS A 487 -17.54 50.37 15.77
N PHE A 488 -18.36 50.15 16.80
CA PHE A 488 -18.40 48.88 17.55
C PHE A 488 -19.55 47.96 17.12
N LEU A 489 -20.56 48.53 16.45
CA LEU A 489 -21.74 47.84 15.97
C LEU A 489 -21.68 47.67 14.44
N SER A 490 -22.35 46.65 13.92
CA SER A 490 -22.61 46.50 12.48
C SER A 490 -23.40 47.69 11.94
N ASP A 491 -23.37 47.92 10.63
CA ASP A 491 -24.17 48.99 10.00
C ASP A 491 -25.68 48.77 10.20
N ALA A 492 -26.12 47.51 10.42
CA ALA A 492 -27.49 47.15 10.78
C ALA A 492 -27.77 47.20 12.31
N GLU A 493 -26.76 47.55 13.11
CA GLU A 493 -26.77 47.59 14.58
C GLU A 493 -27.27 46.31 15.30
N ASP A 494 -27.19 45.17 14.62
CA ASP A 494 -27.66 43.87 15.10
C ASP A 494 -26.55 42.99 15.69
N VAL A 495 -25.30 43.36 15.46
CA VAL A 495 -24.11 42.66 15.96
C VAL A 495 -23.15 43.67 16.58
N MET A 496 -22.68 43.38 17.80
CA MET A 496 -21.57 44.08 18.44
C MET A 496 -20.31 43.21 18.36
N GLN A 497 -19.19 43.82 17.95
CA GLN A 497 -17.90 43.15 17.89
C GLN A 497 -16.98 43.66 19.00
N VAL A 498 -16.38 42.73 19.75
CA VAL A 498 -15.28 43.02 20.68
C VAL A 498 -14.05 42.23 20.22
N THR A 499 -12.93 42.91 20.05
CA THR A 499 -11.70 42.29 19.54
C THR A 499 -10.73 42.04 20.68
N LEU A 500 -10.37 40.78 20.88
CA LEU A 500 -9.27 40.35 21.74
C LEU A 500 -8.00 40.24 20.90
N ARG A 501 -6.90 40.75 21.44
CA ARG A 501 -5.55 40.54 20.92
C ARG A 501 -4.77 39.64 21.85
N MET A 502 -3.95 38.78 21.27
CA MET A 502 -3.10 37.87 22.03
C MET A 502 -1.86 37.51 21.22
N ARG A 503 -0.91 36.89 21.91
CA ARG A 503 0.18 36.13 21.32
C ARG A 503 -0.10 34.66 21.66
N SER A 504 -0.34 33.83 20.65
CA SER A 504 -0.62 32.40 20.87
C SER A 504 0.41 31.55 20.14
N ASN A 505 1.16 30.73 20.89
CA ASN A 505 1.97 29.67 20.30
C ASN A 505 1.17 28.35 20.32
N GLY A 506 0.42 28.11 19.24
CA GLY A 506 -0.28 26.84 19.00
C GLY A 506 -1.80 26.88 19.13
N SER A 507 -2.43 25.78 18.73
CA SER A 507 -3.89 25.66 18.59
C SER A 507 -4.58 25.24 19.89
N THR A 508 -3.90 24.49 20.75
CA THR A 508 -4.47 23.93 21.99
C THR A 508 -4.84 25.01 23.00
N ALA A 509 -3.92 25.91 23.30
CA ALA A 509 -4.13 27.00 24.26
C ALA A 509 -5.29 27.92 23.83
N PHE A 510 -5.40 28.17 22.52
CA PHE A 510 -6.51 28.92 21.95
C PHE A 510 -7.86 28.20 22.14
N LEU A 511 -7.93 26.89 21.89
CA LEU A 511 -9.16 26.10 22.05
C LEU A 511 -9.61 26.06 23.52
N GLU A 512 -8.68 26.00 24.46
CA GLU A 512 -8.97 26.11 25.90
C GLU A 512 -9.57 27.48 26.26
N LEU A 513 -8.98 28.57 25.78
CA LEU A 513 -9.51 29.92 25.99
C LEU A 513 -10.93 30.07 25.40
N ARG A 514 -11.15 29.53 24.19
CA ARG A 514 -12.48 29.48 23.57
C ARG A 514 -13.48 28.73 24.44
N ASP A 515 -13.13 27.55 24.94
CA ASP A 515 -14.05 26.73 25.75
C ASP A 515 -14.41 27.43 27.07
N LEU A 516 -13.44 28.10 27.68
CA LEU A 516 -13.69 28.95 28.85
C LEU A 516 -14.62 30.13 28.51
N LEU A 517 -14.41 30.79 27.36
CA LEU A 517 -15.28 31.89 26.90
C LEU A 517 -16.70 31.42 26.60
N LEU A 518 -16.87 30.25 25.97
CA LEU A 518 -18.17 29.65 25.70
C LEU A 518 -18.94 29.33 26.98
N GLN A 519 -18.25 29.05 28.08
CA GLN A 519 -18.86 28.82 29.38
C GLN A 519 -19.15 30.13 30.12
N LYS A 520 -18.21 31.08 30.12
CA LYS A 520 -18.28 32.30 30.95
C LYS A 520 -19.06 33.44 30.34
N VAL A 521 -19.03 33.62 29.02
CA VAL A 521 -19.73 34.72 28.37
C VAL A 521 -21.26 34.64 28.55
N PRO A 522 -21.91 33.46 28.42
CA PRO A 522 -23.34 33.34 28.70
C PRO A 522 -23.71 33.59 30.18
N GLU A 523 -22.78 33.39 31.13
CA GLU A 523 -22.97 33.70 32.55
C GLU A 523 -23.00 35.21 32.81
N LEU A 524 -22.09 35.95 32.16
CA LEU A 524 -21.94 37.40 32.32
C LEU A 524 -22.94 38.21 31.47
N LEU A 525 -23.28 37.72 30.29
CA LEU A 525 -24.14 38.39 29.30
C LEU A 525 -25.31 37.47 28.86
N PRO A 526 -26.18 37.01 29.77
CA PRO A 526 -27.22 36.02 29.47
C PRO A 526 -28.31 36.51 28.52
N HIS A 527 -28.45 37.83 28.34
CA HIS A 527 -29.45 38.44 27.46
C HIS A 527 -28.98 38.59 26.00
N LEU A 528 -27.73 38.23 25.70
CA LEU A 528 -27.13 38.29 24.36
C LEU A 528 -26.81 36.90 23.84
N GLN A 529 -26.91 36.70 22.53
CA GLN A 529 -26.33 35.54 21.88
C GLN A 529 -24.85 35.78 21.64
N PHE A 530 -24.04 34.78 21.98
CA PHE A 530 -22.60 34.84 21.86
C PHE A 530 -22.11 33.92 20.74
N SER A 531 -21.26 34.47 19.89
CA SER A 531 -20.49 33.73 18.89
C SER A 531 -19.08 34.33 18.80
N TYR A 532 -18.18 33.64 18.11
CA TYR A 532 -16.79 34.06 17.99
C TYR A 532 -16.25 33.76 16.59
N THR A 533 -15.25 34.52 16.17
CA THR A 533 -14.57 34.35 14.87
C THR A 533 -13.16 34.90 14.94
N GLY A 534 -12.39 34.76 13.86
CA GLY A 534 -11.02 35.27 13.73
C GLY A 534 -10.13 34.30 12.98
N GLY A 535 -9.07 34.82 12.36
CA GLY A 535 -8.17 34.01 11.53
C GLY A 535 -7.52 32.87 12.32
N SER A 536 -7.06 33.15 13.54
CA SER A 536 -6.41 32.17 14.41
C SER A 536 -7.40 31.13 14.96
N VAL A 537 -8.69 31.50 15.11
CA VAL A 537 -9.80 30.60 15.46
C VAL A 537 -10.03 29.60 14.35
N LEU A 538 -10.28 30.10 13.15
CA LEU A 538 -10.57 29.29 11.97
C LEU A 538 -9.40 28.37 11.65
N SER A 539 -8.17 28.86 11.82
CA SER A 539 -6.96 28.05 11.60
C SER A 539 -6.79 26.94 12.64
N SER A 540 -7.10 27.21 13.91
CA SER A 540 -6.99 26.22 15.00
C SER A 540 -8.10 25.18 14.96
N GLU A 541 -9.33 25.62 14.69
CA GLU A 541 -10.47 24.71 14.50
C GLU A 541 -10.31 23.86 13.23
N SER A 542 -9.80 24.45 12.15
CA SER A 542 -9.37 23.71 10.98
C SER A 542 -8.33 22.66 11.37
N ALA A 543 -7.27 23.00 12.10
CA ALA A 543 -6.26 22.03 12.56
C ALA A 543 -6.82 20.87 13.38
N ASN A 544 -7.77 21.12 14.27
CA ASN A 544 -8.43 20.05 15.03
C ASN A 544 -9.32 19.16 14.14
N ASN A 545 -10.12 19.78 13.28
CA ASN A 545 -10.97 19.06 12.32
C ASN A 545 -10.14 18.24 11.32
N ILE A 546 -8.92 18.71 11.00
CA ILE A 546 -7.95 17.99 10.18
C ILE A 546 -7.54 16.71 10.86
N ALA A 547 -7.07 16.78 12.10
CA ALA A 547 -6.59 15.57 12.78
C ALA A 547 -7.67 14.48 12.83
N GLN A 548 -8.90 14.85 13.18
CA GLN A 548 -10.01 13.90 13.20
C GLN A 548 -10.39 13.39 11.79
N GLY A 549 -10.45 14.30 10.82
CA GLY A 549 -10.74 13.95 9.43
C GLY A 549 -9.69 13.03 8.80
N GLN A 550 -8.45 13.11 9.26
CA GLN A 550 -7.33 12.35 8.69
C GLN A 550 -7.21 10.94 9.26
N ILE A 551 -7.55 10.75 10.54
CA ILE A 551 -7.72 9.40 11.08
C ILE A 551 -8.83 8.67 10.29
N ASN A 552 -9.94 9.35 10.02
CA ASN A 552 -11.05 8.81 9.24
C ASN A 552 -10.64 8.50 7.79
N SER A 553 -9.89 9.39 7.13
CA SER A 553 -9.43 9.20 5.75
C SER A 553 -8.47 8.02 5.61
N VAL A 554 -7.49 7.89 6.51
CA VAL A 554 -6.52 6.78 6.52
C VAL A 554 -7.22 5.46 6.80
N PHE A 555 -8.13 5.43 7.77
CA PHE A 555 -8.91 4.23 8.06
C PHE A 555 -9.77 3.81 6.86
N LEU A 556 -10.46 4.75 6.22
CA LEU A 556 -11.23 4.49 5.01
C LEU A 556 -10.34 3.98 3.88
N ALA A 557 -9.16 4.58 3.67
CA ALA A 557 -8.21 4.15 2.65
C ALA A 557 -7.73 2.71 2.91
N LEU A 558 -7.41 2.35 4.15
CA LEU A 558 -7.06 0.98 4.54
C LEU A 558 -8.19 -0.01 4.23
N VAL A 559 -9.44 0.34 4.52
CA VAL A 559 -10.60 -0.51 4.23
C VAL A 559 -10.78 -0.69 2.73
N ILE A 560 -10.72 0.38 1.94
CA ILE A 560 -10.90 0.30 0.48
C ILE A 560 -9.77 -0.53 -0.14
N VAL A 561 -8.52 -0.27 0.25
CA VAL A 561 -7.36 -1.05 -0.22
C VAL A 561 -7.50 -2.52 0.18
N PHE A 562 -7.89 -2.80 1.41
CA PHE A 562 -8.15 -4.18 1.85
C PHE A 562 -9.20 -4.87 0.99
N VAL A 563 -10.30 -4.20 0.65
CA VAL A 563 -11.36 -4.74 -0.22
C VAL A 563 -10.81 -5.00 -1.62
N ILE A 564 -10.10 -4.05 -2.22
CA ILE A 564 -9.52 -4.20 -3.56
C ILE A 564 -8.53 -5.37 -3.60
N LEU A 565 -7.61 -5.45 -2.63
CA LEU A 565 -6.63 -6.54 -2.55
C LEU A 565 -7.30 -7.90 -2.29
N SER A 566 -8.34 -7.93 -1.46
CA SER A 566 -9.12 -9.14 -1.20
C SER A 566 -9.84 -9.64 -2.45
N ILE A 567 -10.39 -8.73 -3.26
CA ILE A 567 -11.03 -9.04 -4.53
C ILE A 567 -9.99 -9.49 -5.56
N LEU A 568 -8.87 -8.76 -5.71
CA LEU A 568 -7.80 -9.07 -6.66
C LEU A 568 -7.28 -10.50 -6.46
N PHE A 569 -7.03 -10.89 -5.21
CA PHE A 569 -6.52 -12.23 -4.89
C PHE A 569 -7.63 -13.26 -4.62
N LEU A 570 -8.90 -12.87 -4.74
CA LEU A 570 -10.09 -13.67 -4.37
C LEU A 570 -9.93 -14.35 -3.00
N SER A 571 -9.30 -13.65 -2.06
CA SER A 571 -8.91 -14.19 -0.76
C SER A 571 -8.71 -13.06 0.24
N TRP A 572 -9.63 -12.96 1.20
CA TRP A 572 -9.54 -11.99 2.28
C TRP A 572 -8.25 -12.16 3.11
N LYS A 573 -7.74 -13.40 3.23
CA LYS A 573 -6.49 -13.66 3.94
C LYS A 573 -5.27 -13.10 3.20
N MET A 574 -5.26 -13.19 1.86
CA MET A 574 -4.20 -12.53 1.07
C MET A 574 -4.37 -11.02 1.09
N GLY A 575 -5.61 -10.51 1.11
CA GLY A 575 -5.88 -9.10 1.36
C GLY A 575 -5.26 -8.60 2.67
N VAL A 576 -5.42 -9.33 3.78
CA VAL A 576 -4.80 -8.95 5.07
C VAL A 576 -3.27 -8.98 4.99
N ILE A 577 -2.68 -10.02 4.37
CA ILE A 577 -1.22 -10.14 4.24
C ILE A 577 -0.64 -9.00 3.39
N ALA A 578 -1.33 -8.63 2.31
CA ALA A 578 -0.95 -7.54 1.43
C ALA A 578 -1.12 -6.15 2.09
N LEU A 579 -2.09 -6.00 3.01
CA LEU A 579 -2.28 -4.75 3.74
C LEU A 579 -1.20 -4.51 4.80
N PHE A 580 -0.67 -5.57 5.40
CA PHE A 580 0.20 -5.48 6.58
C PHE A 580 1.50 -4.68 6.36
N PRO A 581 2.25 -4.83 5.24
CA PRO A 581 3.37 -3.97 4.91
C PRO A 581 3.04 -2.48 5.02
N ASN A 582 1.92 -2.09 4.42
CA ASN A 582 1.43 -0.71 4.38
C ASN A 582 1.06 -0.18 5.76
N VAL A 583 0.45 -1.02 6.61
CA VAL A 583 0.15 -0.66 8.00
C VAL A 583 1.44 -0.40 8.79
N ILE A 584 2.47 -1.24 8.64
CA ILE A 584 3.77 -1.02 9.30
C ILE A 584 4.39 0.30 8.84
N THR A 585 4.35 0.59 7.54
CA THR A 585 4.83 1.86 6.97
C THR A 585 4.14 3.07 7.62
N ILE A 586 2.81 3.03 7.76
CA ILE A 586 2.02 4.11 8.37
C ILE A 586 2.34 4.27 9.86
N LEU A 587 2.52 3.16 10.59
CA LEU A 587 2.93 3.19 11.99
C LEU A 587 4.31 3.85 12.13
N ILE A 588 5.27 3.53 11.25
CA ILE A 588 6.59 4.15 11.25
C ILE A 588 6.50 5.65 10.94
N PHE A 589 5.67 6.05 9.98
CA PHE A 589 5.42 7.45 9.67
C PHE A 589 4.89 8.22 10.89
N PHE A 590 3.74 7.82 11.45
CA PHE A 590 3.16 8.50 12.61
C PHE A 590 4.03 8.40 13.87
N GLY A 591 4.66 7.24 14.09
CA GLY A 591 5.62 7.06 15.17
C GLY A 591 6.80 8.02 15.07
N SER A 592 7.38 8.17 13.87
CA SER A 592 8.51 9.09 13.64
C SER A 592 8.15 10.55 13.93
N LEU A 593 6.92 10.97 13.60
CA LEU A 593 6.44 12.31 13.94
C LEU A 593 6.35 12.53 15.45
N GLY A 594 5.82 11.55 16.20
CA GLY A 594 5.73 11.63 17.65
C GLY A 594 7.11 11.62 18.33
N TRP A 595 8.01 10.72 17.94
CA TRP A 595 9.38 10.69 18.48
C TRP A 595 10.17 11.98 18.23
N LEU A 596 9.93 12.64 17.10
CA LEU A 596 10.57 13.91 16.73
C LEU A 596 9.82 15.14 17.26
N ASN A 597 8.67 14.96 17.93
CA ASN A 597 7.78 16.02 18.38
C ASN A 597 7.37 16.99 17.26
N ILE A 598 7.14 16.48 16.05
CA ILE A 598 6.72 17.27 14.89
C ILE A 598 5.19 17.27 14.84
N PRO A 599 4.53 18.44 14.91
CA PRO A 599 3.08 18.51 14.93
C PRO A 599 2.46 18.17 13.57
N ILE A 600 1.29 17.54 13.58
CA ILE A 600 0.54 17.22 12.36
C ILE A 600 -0.17 18.48 11.84
N GLY A 601 0.40 19.09 10.80
CA GLY A 601 -0.24 20.16 10.02
C GLY A 601 -1.04 19.67 8.82
N VAL A 602 -1.71 20.59 8.11
CA VAL A 602 -2.52 20.31 6.91
C VAL A 602 -1.75 19.48 5.89
N THR A 603 -0.55 19.94 5.48
CA THR A 603 0.24 19.30 4.42
C THR A 603 0.78 17.93 4.86
N ILE A 604 1.27 17.82 6.09
CA ILE A 604 1.82 16.56 6.65
C ILE A 604 0.72 15.51 6.81
N SER A 605 -0.49 15.92 7.14
CA SER A 605 -1.60 15.00 7.39
C SER A 605 -2.02 14.16 6.18
N VAL A 606 -1.73 14.63 4.96
CA VAL A 606 -2.09 13.94 3.72
C VAL A 606 -1.08 12.83 3.36
N ILE A 607 0.13 12.86 3.94
CA ILE A 607 1.22 11.93 3.61
C ILE A 607 0.81 10.48 3.84
N ALA A 608 0.11 10.17 4.94
CA ALA A 608 -0.29 8.80 5.26
C ALA A 608 -1.18 8.17 4.19
N ALA A 609 -2.17 8.92 3.67
CA ALA A 609 -3.05 8.44 2.61
C ALA A 609 -2.33 8.33 1.25
N ILE A 610 -1.43 9.29 0.94
CA ILE A 610 -0.59 9.24 -0.27
C ILE A 610 0.33 8.02 -0.22
N ALA A 611 1.04 7.83 0.88
CA ALA A 611 1.97 6.73 1.08
C ALA A 611 1.26 5.37 1.02
N LEU A 612 0.04 5.27 1.56
CA LEU A 612 -0.78 4.08 1.42
C LEU A 612 -1.23 3.84 -0.03
N GLY A 613 -1.67 4.89 -0.73
CA GLY A 613 -2.09 4.78 -2.12
C GLY A 613 -0.96 4.32 -3.04
N ILE A 614 0.23 4.89 -2.87
CA ILE A 614 1.43 4.59 -3.66
C ILE A 614 2.06 3.26 -3.23
N GLY A 615 2.26 3.03 -1.93
CA GLY A 615 3.03 1.90 -1.39
C GLY A 615 2.41 0.52 -1.61
N VAL A 616 1.09 0.44 -1.81
CA VAL A 616 0.39 -0.82 -2.11
C VAL A 616 0.78 -1.38 -3.48
N ASP A 617 1.28 -0.55 -4.40
CA ASP A 617 1.56 -0.94 -5.77
C ASP A 617 2.63 -2.03 -5.88
N ASP A 618 3.69 -1.90 -5.10
CA ASP A 618 4.86 -2.77 -5.01
C ASP A 618 4.46 -4.13 -4.44
N THR A 619 3.58 -4.12 -3.43
CA THR A 619 2.93 -5.33 -2.91
C THR A 619 2.14 -6.08 -3.99
N ILE A 620 1.33 -5.37 -4.80
CA ILE A 620 0.50 -6.00 -5.86
C ILE A 620 1.38 -6.68 -6.91
N HIS A 621 2.41 -5.99 -7.40
CA HIS A 621 3.32 -6.55 -8.41
C HIS A 621 4.09 -7.76 -7.88
N PHE A 622 4.61 -7.68 -6.65
CA PHE A 622 5.27 -8.83 -6.02
C PHE A 622 4.31 -10.03 -5.89
N LEU A 623 3.10 -9.82 -5.35
CA LEU A 623 2.14 -10.90 -5.12
C LEU A 623 1.59 -11.49 -6.41
N SER A 624 1.43 -10.70 -7.48
CA SER A 624 1.01 -11.19 -8.79
C SER A 624 2.04 -12.18 -9.36
N HIS A 625 3.31 -11.77 -9.45
CA HIS A 625 4.38 -12.67 -9.93
C HIS A 625 4.68 -13.82 -8.97
N TYR A 626 4.55 -13.61 -7.66
CA TYR A 626 4.61 -14.69 -6.68
C TYR A 626 3.51 -15.72 -6.94
N ASN A 627 2.27 -15.31 -7.21
CA ASN A 627 1.19 -16.24 -7.48
C ASN A 627 1.47 -17.10 -8.73
N GLU A 628 1.99 -16.48 -9.80
CA GLU A 628 2.43 -17.20 -11.00
C GLU A 628 3.57 -18.18 -10.72
N ASN A 629 4.63 -17.74 -10.04
CA ASN A 629 5.77 -18.58 -9.70
C ASN A 629 5.42 -19.64 -8.65
N ALA A 630 4.48 -19.38 -7.75
CA ALA A 630 3.98 -20.35 -6.79
C ALA A 630 3.20 -21.45 -7.49
N LYS A 631 2.39 -21.11 -8.51
CA LYS A 631 1.71 -22.09 -9.37
C LYS A 631 2.69 -22.93 -10.19
N LYS A 632 3.76 -22.31 -10.72
CA LYS A 632 4.79 -22.98 -11.53
C LYS A 632 5.74 -23.86 -10.70
N LEU A 633 6.33 -23.32 -9.64
CA LEU A 633 7.39 -23.97 -8.85
C LEU A 633 6.87 -24.82 -7.69
N ARG A 634 5.64 -24.54 -7.22
CA ARG A 634 4.92 -25.29 -6.15
C ARG A 634 5.66 -25.43 -4.82
N ASN A 635 6.78 -24.73 -4.68
CA ASN A 635 7.54 -24.54 -3.47
C ASN A 635 7.56 -23.05 -3.19
N LYS A 636 6.86 -22.64 -2.13
CA LYS A 636 6.60 -21.23 -1.78
C LYS A 636 7.87 -20.46 -1.48
N ARG A 637 8.83 -21.14 -0.86
CA ARG A 637 10.16 -20.60 -0.58
C ARG A 637 10.92 -20.33 -1.87
N LYS A 638 10.95 -21.32 -2.77
CA LYS A 638 11.58 -21.17 -4.10
C LYS A 638 10.84 -20.15 -4.97
N ALA A 639 9.52 -20.09 -4.90
CA ALA A 639 8.69 -19.15 -5.65
C ALA A 639 8.98 -17.70 -5.24
N SER A 640 8.98 -17.41 -3.94
CA SER A 640 9.34 -16.08 -3.42
C SER A 640 10.76 -15.67 -3.80
N LEU A 641 11.74 -16.59 -3.63
CA LEU A 641 13.14 -16.33 -3.98
C LEU A 641 13.35 -16.17 -5.50
N LYS A 642 12.51 -16.78 -6.34
CA LYS A 642 12.54 -16.60 -7.79
C LYS A 642 11.80 -15.33 -8.24
N THR A 643 10.75 -14.93 -7.53
CA THR A 643 10.00 -13.70 -7.82
C THR A 643 10.82 -12.46 -7.49
N LEU A 644 11.51 -12.43 -6.36
CA LEU A 644 12.16 -11.20 -5.90
C LEU A 644 13.11 -10.57 -6.93
N PRO A 645 14.05 -11.29 -7.59
CA PRO A 645 14.92 -10.69 -8.60
C PRO A 645 14.18 -10.10 -9.81
N ILE A 646 12.99 -10.59 -10.13
CA ILE A 646 12.17 -10.14 -11.26
C ILE A 646 11.56 -8.76 -10.95
N VAL A 647 11.05 -8.59 -9.72
CA VAL A 647 10.31 -7.38 -9.32
C VAL A 647 11.16 -6.37 -8.54
N ALA A 648 12.24 -6.79 -7.89
CA ALA A 648 13.07 -5.91 -7.07
C ALA A 648 13.70 -4.76 -7.87
N ARG A 649 14.16 -5.03 -9.09
CA ARG A 649 14.78 -4.01 -9.95
C ARG A 649 13.80 -2.89 -10.32
N PRO A 650 12.62 -3.17 -10.93
CA PRO A 650 11.67 -2.11 -11.23
C PRO A 650 11.14 -1.41 -9.97
N MET A 651 10.90 -2.13 -8.87
CA MET A 651 10.46 -1.54 -7.59
C MET A 651 11.47 -0.49 -7.08
N ILE A 652 12.76 -0.82 -7.00
CA ILE A 652 13.78 0.13 -6.56
C ILE A 652 13.81 1.37 -7.45
N PHE A 653 13.81 1.20 -8.78
CA PHE A 653 13.87 2.36 -9.68
C PHE A 653 12.62 3.24 -9.58
N SER A 654 11.43 2.65 -9.47
CA SER A 654 10.20 3.43 -9.27
C SER A 654 10.21 4.16 -7.94
N THR A 655 10.54 3.50 -6.83
CA THR A 655 10.50 4.13 -5.50
C THR A 655 11.60 5.16 -5.34
N ILE A 656 12.80 4.96 -5.91
CA ILE A 656 13.85 5.99 -5.93
C ILE A 656 13.39 7.20 -6.75
N ALA A 657 12.76 7.00 -7.92
CA ALA A 657 12.20 8.11 -8.71
C ALA A 657 11.18 8.91 -7.90
N LEU A 658 10.23 8.19 -7.28
CA LEU A 658 9.21 8.77 -6.41
C LEU A 658 9.81 9.55 -5.24
N SER A 659 10.69 8.91 -4.47
CA SER A 659 11.31 9.51 -3.29
C SER A 659 12.16 10.72 -3.66
N ALA A 660 12.95 10.64 -4.73
CA ALA A 660 13.75 11.75 -5.20
C ALA A 660 12.87 12.92 -5.67
N GLY A 661 11.70 12.65 -6.27
CA GLY A 661 10.75 13.68 -6.67
C GLY A 661 10.13 14.41 -5.48
N PHE A 662 9.79 13.69 -4.41
CA PHE A 662 9.32 14.32 -3.16
C PHE A 662 10.43 15.07 -2.42
N ILE A 663 11.69 14.61 -2.48
CA ILE A 663 12.84 15.32 -1.92
C ILE A 663 13.02 16.71 -2.54
N LEU A 664 12.54 16.96 -3.77
CA LEU A 664 12.62 18.30 -4.39
C LEU A 664 11.88 19.37 -3.58
N PHE A 665 10.85 19.01 -2.82
CA PHE A 665 10.15 19.96 -1.95
C PHE A 665 11.00 20.45 -0.77
N VAL A 666 12.12 19.78 -0.46
CA VAL A 666 13.09 20.26 0.53
C VAL A 666 13.74 21.59 0.11
N GLN A 667 13.68 21.93 -1.18
CA GLN A 667 14.16 23.23 -1.69
C GLN A 667 13.18 24.38 -1.42
N SER A 668 11.95 24.10 -0.99
CA SER A 668 10.96 25.15 -0.68
C SER A 668 11.41 25.99 0.52
N GLU A 669 11.14 27.30 0.46
CA GLU A 669 11.31 28.18 1.63
C GLU A 669 10.27 27.89 2.73
N MET A 670 9.18 27.18 2.42
CA MET A 670 8.12 26.89 3.39
C MET A 670 8.40 25.59 4.15
N GLU A 671 8.54 25.69 5.48
CA GLU A 671 8.86 24.55 6.36
C GLU A 671 7.86 23.39 6.19
N SER A 672 6.57 23.71 6.02
CA SER A 672 5.52 22.69 5.80
C SER A 672 5.73 21.87 4.53
N GLN A 673 6.30 22.46 3.48
CA GLN A 673 6.58 21.77 2.21
C GLN A 673 7.87 20.95 2.31
N VAL A 674 8.89 21.48 2.99
CA VAL A 674 10.13 20.75 3.29
C VAL A 674 9.81 19.47 4.05
N LEU A 675 9.04 19.56 5.14
CA LEU A 675 8.61 18.40 5.92
C LEU A 675 7.75 17.45 5.10
N PHE A 676 6.82 17.99 4.30
CA PHE A 676 6.01 17.17 3.39
C PHE A 676 6.86 16.32 2.43
N GLY A 677 7.82 16.95 1.75
CA GLY A 677 8.73 16.25 0.85
C GLY A 677 9.60 15.21 1.54
N ALA A 678 10.27 15.61 2.62
CA ALA A 678 11.18 14.76 3.37
C ALA A 678 10.48 13.53 3.96
N PHE A 679 9.35 13.72 4.64
CA PHE A 679 8.60 12.63 5.24
C PHE A 679 7.93 11.72 4.21
N THR A 680 7.43 12.27 3.10
CA THR A 680 6.88 11.41 2.03
C THR A 680 7.97 10.54 1.43
N ALA A 681 9.14 11.10 1.11
CA ALA A 681 10.27 10.33 0.59
C ALA A 681 10.75 9.27 1.59
N PHE A 682 10.91 9.63 2.86
CA PHE A 682 11.25 8.68 3.93
C PHE A 682 10.24 7.53 4.00
N THR A 683 8.95 7.84 3.99
CA THR A 683 7.87 6.85 4.11
C THR A 683 7.86 5.89 2.91
N LEU A 684 8.08 6.38 1.70
CA LEU A 684 8.16 5.53 0.49
C LEU A 684 9.40 4.63 0.50
N LEU A 685 10.56 5.12 0.95
CA LEU A 685 11.77 4.30 1.13
C LEU A 685 11.57 3.20 2.18
N VAL A 686 10.88 3.51 3.28
CA VAL A 686 10.47 2.53 4.29
C VAL A 686 9.54 1.48 3.68
N CYS A 687 8.57 1.90 2.87
CA CYS A 687 7.66 0.99 2.17
C CYS A 687 8.43 -0.03 1.31
N LEU A 688 9.35 0.46 0.46
CA LEU A 688 10.22 -0.39 -0.35
C LEU A 688 11.04 -1.37 0.50
N ALA A 689 11.60 -0.93 1.63
CA ALA A 689 12.36 -1.80 2.52
C ALA A 689 11.48 -2.94 3.08
N ILE A 690 10.23 -2.64 3.45
CA ILE A 690 9.27 -3.63 3.95
C ILE A 690 8.82 -4.57 2.82
N ASP A 691 8.51 -4.05 1.64
CA ASP A 691 8.07 -4.87 0.50
C ASP A 691 9.17 -5.78 -0.05
N MET A 692 10.44 -5.39 0.08
CA MET A 692 11.57 -6.23 -0.31
C MET A 692 11.96 -7.28 0.73
N THR A 693 11.54 -7.14 1.99
CA THR A 693 12.01 -8.00 3.09
C THR A 693 10.88 -8.69 3.85
N TYR A 694 9.93 -7.93 4.40
CA TYR A 694 8.82 -8.45 5.18
C TYR A 694 7.84 -9.25 4.31
N LEU A 695 7.36 -8.68 3.21
CA LEU A 695 6.34 -9.31 2.36
C LEU A 695 6.79 -10.68 1.81
N PRO A 696 7.99 -10.82 1.18
CA PRO A 696 8.51 -12.11 0.75
C PRO A 696 8.63 -13.09 1.91
N SER A 697 9.10 -12.65 3.09
CA SER A 697 9.25 -13.50 4.27
C SER A 697 7.92 -14.07 4.75
N VAL A 698 6.88 -13.23 4.86
CA VAL A 698 5.55 -13.67 5.31
C VAL A 698 4.95 -14.67 4.34
N VAL A 699 5.06 -14.41 3.04
CA VAL A 699 4.52 -15.29 2.01
C VAL A 699 5.25 -16.64 1.97
N MET A 700 6.57 -16.65 2.21
CA MET A 700 7.39 -17.87 2.34
C MET A 700 6.95 -18.74 3.52
N GLU A 701 6.58 -18.15 4.66
CA GLU A 701 6.30 -18.87 5.91
C GLU A 701 4.81 -19.23 6.10
N THR A 702 3.89 -18.34 5.74
CA THR A 702 2.44 -18.53 5.95
C THR A 702 1.83 -19.52 4.96
N GLY A 703 2.42 -19.58 3.76
CA GLY A 703 2.11 -20.56 2.75
C GLY A 703 0.65 -20.65 2.33
N LEU A 704 -0.03 -19.52 2.12
CA LEU A 704 -1.41 -19.55 1.66
C LEU A 704 -1.52 -20.06 0.22
N ILE A 705 -2.41 -21.04 0.05
CA ILE A 705 -2.91 -21.56 -1.23
C ILE A 705 -3.99 -20.57 -1.69
N THR A 706 -3.94 -20.10 -2.94
CA THR A 706 -5.00 -19.23 -3.45
C THR A 706 -6.28 -20.04 -3.66
N VAL A 707 -7.45 -19.44 -3.43
CA VAL A 707 -8.76 -20.10 -3.60
C VAL A 707 -8.94 -20.64 -5.03
N TRP A 708 -8.21 -20.11 -6.00
CA TRP A 708 -8.14 -20.59 -7.38
C TRP A 708 -7.70 -22.06 -7.51
N ASP A 709 -6.84 -22.54 -6.62
CA ASP A 709 -6.45 -23.96 -6.60
C ASP A 709 -7.61 -24.85 -6.12
N TYR A 710 -8.56 -24.30 -5.34
CA TYR A 710 -9.76 -24.99 -4.86
C TYR A 710 -10.91 -25.04 -5.90
N VAL A 711 -10.96 -24.05 -6.79
CA VAL A 711 -12.07 -23.83 -7.74
C VAL A 711 -11.73 -24.30 -9.17
N GLY A 712 -10.45 -24.32 -9.56
CA GLY A 712 -10.03 -24.67 -10.92
C GLY A 712 -10.24 -26.13 -11.33
N LEU A 713 -10.32 -27.05 -10.36
CA LEU A 713 -10.58 -28.46 -10.61
C LEU A 713 -12.07 -28.78 -10.34
N LYS A 714 -12.87 -28.85 -11.42
CA LYS A 714 -14.22 -29.40 -11.38
C LYS A 714 -14.15 -30.91 -11.15
N PHE A 715 -14.02 -31.31 -9.88
CA PHE A 715 -14.25 -32.69 -9.47
C PHE A 715 -15.76 -32.87 -9.24
N ASP A 716 -16.40 -33.53 -10.19
CA ASP A 716 -17.78 -34.00 -10.06
C ASP A 716 -17.77 -35.41 -9.45
N GLU A 717 -18.87 -35.87 -8.85
CA GLU A 717 -18.92 -37.18 -8.16
C GLU A 717 -18.61 -38.35 -9.12
N GLN A 718 -19.18 -38.31 -10.33
CA GLN A 718 -18.88 -39.25 -11.43
C GLN A 718 -17.42 -39.19 -11.89
N PHE A 719 -16.78 -38.03 -11.78
CA PHE A 719 -15.38 -37.87 -12.17
C PHE A 719 -14.43 -38.49 -11.16
N ILE A 720 -14.77 -38.45 -9.86
CA ILE A 720 -13.97 -39.03 -8.79
C ILE A 720 -14.07 -40.55 -8.78
N GLU A 721 -15.26 -41.10 -8.99
CA GLU A 721 -15.45 -42.56 -9.07
C GLU A 721 -14.62 -43.19 -10.20
N GLY A 722 -14.42 -42.46 -11.29
CA GLY A 722 -13.61 -42.89 -12.43
C GLY A 722 -12.09 -42.77 -12.24
N ILE A 723 -11.60 -42.25 -11.11
CA ILE A 723 -10.16 -42.13 -10.82
C ILE A 723 -9.77 -43.14 -9.75
N ASP A 724 -8.92 -44.10 -10.12
CA ASP A 724 -8.46 -45.19 -9.24
C ASP A 724 -7.88 -44.67 -7.92
N LEU A 725 -7.14 -43.55 -7.97
CA LEU A 725 -6.50 -42.93 -6.80
C LEU A 725 -7.49 -42.39 -5.75
N PHE A 726 -8.69 -41.99 -6.17
CA PHE A 726 -9.68 -41.32 -5.30
C PHE A 726 -10.90 -42.20 -4.98
N GLN A 727 -10.86 -43.49 -5.32
CA GLN A 727 -11.91 -44.43 -4.96
C GLN A 727 -12.15 -44.43 -3.43
N ASN A 728 -13.41 -44.52 -3.00
CA ASN A 728 -13.79 -44.49 -1.57
C ASN A 728 -13.45 -43.18 -0.81
N MET A 729 -13.15 -42.09 -1.53
CA MET A 729 -13.03 -40.74 -0.98
C MET A 729 -14.28 -39.92 -1.33
N THR A 730 -14.75 -39.11 -0.39
CA THR A 730 -15.79 -38.12 -0.69
C THR A 730 -15.25 -37.03 -1.61
N VAL A 731 -16.13 -36.29 -2.31
CA VAL A 731 -15.74 -35.16 -3.17
C VAL A 731 -14.85 -34.15 -2.45
N ARG A 732 -15.14 -33.91 -1.17
CA ARG A 732 -14.34 -33.01 -0.33
C ARG A 732 -12.97 -33.58 0.00
N GLU A 733 -12.88 -34.86 0.32
CA GLU A 733 -11.61 -35.53 0.61
C GLU A 733 -10.72 -35.59 -0.64
N ALA A 734 -11.29 -35.93 -1.80
CA ALA A 734 -10.57 -35.96 -3.08
C ALA A 734 -10.07 -34.56 -3.48
N LYS A 735 -10.89 -33.50 -3.27
CA LYS A 735 -10.45 -32.11 -3.45
C LYS A 735 -9.30 -31.75 -2.52
N ILE A 736 -9.35 -32.13 -1.26
CA ILE A 736 -8.25 -31.84 -0.31
C ILE A 736 -6.97 -32.59 -0.69
N ALA A 737 -7.08 -33.83 -1.15
CA ALA A 737 -5.93 -34.60 -1.63
C ALA A 737 -5.34 -34.01 -2.94
N SER A 738 -6.19 -33.57 -3.87
CA SER A 738 -5.76 -33.00 -5.15
C SER A 738 -5.22 -31.58 -5.05
N LEU A 739 -5.61 -30.80 -4.02
CA LEU A 739 -4.99 -29.50 -3.70
C LEU A 739 -3.49 -29.59 -3.41
N MET A 740 -3.03 -30.78 -3.02
CA MET A 740 -1.62 -31.04 -2.82
C MET A 740 -0.94 -31.41 -4.15
N ALA A 741 -1.66 -31.73 -5.22
CA ALA A 741 -1.13 -32.15 -6.53
C ALA A 741 -1.19 -31.02 -7.59
N TYR A 742 -0.50 -31.15 -8.73
CA TYR A 742 -0.66 -30.22 -9.88
C TYR A 742 -1.55 -30.76 -10.96
N THR A 743 -1.96 -29.88 -11.86
CA THR A 743 -2.14 -30.26 -13.26
C THR A 743 -0.91 -29.96 -14.14
N LYS A 744 -0.58 -30.85 -15.07
CA LYS A 744 0.37 -30.64 -16.19
C LYS A 744 -0.37 -30.89 -17.50
N ASP A 745 -0.36 -29.91 -18.40
CA ASP A 745 -0.93 -30.04 -19.75
C ASP A 745 0.17 -30.41 -20.74
N LEU A 746 -0.11 -31.37 -21.61
CA LEU A 746 0.78 -31.88 -22.64
C LEU A 746 0.10 -31.75 -24.01
N GLU A 747 0.87 -31.37 -25.02
CA GLU A 747 0.42 -31.42 -26.41
C GLU A 747 0.60 -32.83 -26.98
N LYS A 748 -0.05 -33.09 -28.12
CA LYS A 748 0.08 -34.38 -28.80
C LYS A 748 1.53 -34.56 -29.26
N GLY A 749 2.11 -35.73 -28.99
CA GLY A 749 3.49 -36.08 -29.34
C GLY A 749 4.53 -35.63 -28.31
N THR A 750 4.13 -34.93 -27.24
CA THR A 750 5.07 -34.53 -26.19
C THR A 750 5.48 -35.74 -25.35
N LEU A 751 6.79 -36.00 -25.29
CA LEU A 751 7.38 -37.01 -24.41
C LEU A 751 7.36 -36.48 -22.96
N LEU A 752 6.76 -37.24 -22.05
CA LEU A 752 6.62 -36.88 -20.64
C LEU A 752 7.87 -37.25 -19.83
N PHE A 753 8.41 -38.45 -20.04
CA PHE A 753 9.67 -38.93 -19.49
C PHE A 753 10.20 -40.09 -20.33
N THR A 754 11.49 -40.35 -20.21
CA THR A 754 12.20 -41.44 -20.89
C THR A 754 12.47 -42.63 -19.97
N GLN A 755 12.55 -43.83 -20.54
CA GLN A 755 13.02 -45.02 -19.83
C GLN A 755 14.44 -44.77 -19.28
N GLY A 756 14.69 -45.17 -18.04
CA GLY A 756 15.97 -44.95 -17.34
C GLY A 756 16.08 -43.60 -16.62
N GLU A 757 15.19 -42.64 -16.90
CA GLU A 757 15.19 -41.34 -16.21
C GLU A 757 14.80 -41.50 -14.74
N ILE A 758 15.46 -40.81 -13.80
CA ILE A 758 15.08 -40.87 -12.39
C ILE A 758 13.89 -39.95 -12.15
N GLY A 759 12.75 -40.51 -11.71
CA GLY A 759 11.54 -39.73 -11.41
C GLY A 759 11.18 -39.77 -9.93
N ASP A 760 10.62 -38.69 -9.39
CA ASP A 760 10.08 -38.57 -8.02
C ASP A 760 8.58 -38.21 -7.98
N GLU A 761 7.91 -38.39 -9.12
CA GLU A 761 6.51 -38.01 -9.35
C GLU A 761 5.71 -39.16 -9.97
N MET A 762 4.43 -39.23 -9.62
CA MET A 762 3.42 -40.05 -10.29
C MET A 762 2.35 -39.19 -10.95
N TYR A 763 1.59 -39.78 -11.87
CA TYR A 763 0.65 -39.08 -12.72
C TYR A 763 -0.73 -39.75 -12.71
N VAL A 764 -1.79 -38.96 -12.80
CA VAL A 764 -3.18 -39.40 -13.04
C VAL A 764 -3.68 -38.72 -14.30
N VAL A 765 -4.27 -39.45 -15.25
CA VAL A 765 -4.82 -38.84 -16.46
C VAL A 765 -6.18 -38.21 -16.15
N LEU A 766 -6.30 -36.88 -16.22
CA LEU A 766 -7.56 -36.15 -16.00
C LEU A 766 -8.39 -36.01 -17.29
N SER A 767 -7.73 -35.87 -18.43
CA SER A 767 -8.32 -35.88 -19.77
C SER A 767 -7.27 -36.19 -20.84
N GLY A 768 -7.66 -36.81 -21.96
CA GLY A 768 -6.75 -37.25 -23.02
C GLY A 768 -6.20 -38.66 -22.78
N SER A 769 -5.03 -38.96 -23.35
CA SER A 769 -4.42 -40.29 -23.27
C SER A 769 -2.88 -40.25 -23.37
N ILE A 770 -2.24 -41.16 -22.63
CA ILE A 770 -0.78 -41.38 -22.61
C ILE A 770 -0.49 -42.76 -23.21
N SER A 771 0.46 -42.84 -24.14
CA SER A 771 1.03 -44.12 -24.58
C SER A 771 2.27 -44.43 -23.75
N ILE A 772 2.32 -45.62 -23.17
CA ILE A 772 3.50 -46.17 -22.51
C ILE A 772 4.14 -47.18 -23.47
N PHE A 773 5.43 -47.01 -23.77
CA PHE A 773 6.13 -47.84 -24.76
C PHE A 773 7.59 -48.09 -24.38
N LEU A 774 8.17 -49.14 -24.96
CA LEU A 774 9.59 -49.47 -24.86
C LEU A 774 10.24 -49.31 -26.23
N ASP A 775 11.49 -48.85 -26.23
CA ASP A 775 12.36 -48.87 -27.42
C ASP A 775 13.42 -49.96 -27.23
N LYS A 776 13.24 -51.11 -27.91
CA LYS A 776 14.25 -52.15 -28.03
C LYS A 776 14.65 -52.27 -29.51
N ASN A 777 15.96 -52.19 -29.81
CA ASN A 777 16.53 -52.34 -31.17
C ASN A 777 15.86 -51.45 -32.24
N GLU A 778 15.65 -50.15 -31.95
CA GLU A 778 15.00 -49.16 -32.84
C GLU A 778 13.55 -49.51 -33.25
N LYS A 779 12.90 -50.46 -32.58
CA LYS A 779 11.48 -50.78 -32.75
C LYS A 779 10.68 -50.38 -31.51
N ARG A 780 9.78 -49.41 -31.72
CA ARG A 780 8.77 -49.00 -30.72
C ARG A 780 7.80 -50.15 -30.46
N THR A 781 7.72 -50.57 -29.20
CA THR A 781 6.74 -51.55 -28.72
C THR A 781 5.80 -50.86 -27.73
N ASP A 782 4.57 -50.55 -28.15
CA ASP A 782 3.56 -49.97 -27.26
C ASP A 782 3.09 -51.01 -26.23
N LEU A 783 3.28 -50.71 -24.94
CA LEU A 783 2.90 -51.58 -23.83
C LEU A 783 1.42 -51.41 -23.47
N VAL A 784 1.01 -50.16 -23.26
CA VAL A 784 -0.36 -49.83 -22.85
C VAL A 784 -0.69 -48.38 -23.18
N ARG A 785 -1.95 -48.13 -23.54
CA ARG A 785 -2.48 -46.79 -23.71
C ARG A 785 -3.40 -46.45 -22.54
N LEU A 786 -2.96 -45.50 -21.72
CA LEU A 786 -3.67 -45.05 -20.54
C LEU A 786 -4.62 -43.92 -20.90
N LYS A 787 -5.86 -44.01 -20.42
CA LYS A 787 -6.92 -43.02 -20.66
C LYS A 787 -7.24 -42.29 -19.37
N LYS A 788 -8.13 -41.29 -19.48
CA LYS A 788 -8.75 -40.61 -18.34
C LYS A 788 -9.12 -41.58 -17.22
N GLY A 789 -8.70 -41.28 -15.99
CA GLY A 789 -8.92 -42.10 -14.80
C GLY A 789 -7.70 -42.91 -14.36
N ASN A 790 -6.84 -43.31 -15.31
CA ASN A 790 -5.70 -44.17 -15.01
C ASN A 790 -4.56 -43.42 -14.32
N THR A 791 -3.85 -44.16 -13.46
CA THR A 791 -2.63 -43.71 -12.76
C THR A 791 -1.41 -44.44 -13.29
N PHE A 792 -0.26 -43.75 -13.31
CA PHE A 792 1.03 -44.32 -13.73
C PHE A 792 2.23 -43.55 -13.16
N GLY A 793 3.41 -44.16 -13.19
CA GLY A 793 4.65 -43.54 -12.72
C GLY A 793 4.80 -43.56 -11.19
N GLU A 794 3.98 -44.34 -10.50
CA GLU A 794 3.95 -44.52 -9.04
C GLU A 794 5.27 -45.00 -8.44
N MET A 795 6.06 -45.76 -9.20
CA MET A 795 7.37 -46.25 -8.76
C MET A 795 8.36 -45.12 -8.46
N GLY A 796 8.32 -44.03 -9.24
CA GLY A 796 9.22 -42.89 -9.05
C GLY A 796 8.97 -42.17 -7.72
N LEU A 797 7.70 -41.99 -7.36
CA LEU A 797 7.25 -41.23 -6.19
C LEU A 797 7.89 -41.68 -4.87
N PHE A 798 8.00 -42.99 -4.65
CA PHE A 798 8.48 -43.54 -3.37
C PHE A 798 9.99 -43.80 -3.35
N ARG A 799 10.60 -44.08 -4.51
CA ARG A 799 12.00 -44.54 -4.60
C ARG A 799 13.01 -43.54 -5.14
N LYS A 800 12.61 -42.51 -5.88
CA LYS A 800 13.52 -41.88 -6.85
C LYS A 800 14.15 -42.94 -7.77
N ALA A 801 13.30 -43.84 -8.27
CA ALA A 801 13.72 -44.92 -9.15
C ALA A 801 13.74 -44.48 -10.62
N GLU A 802 14.48 -45.24 -11.43
CA GLU A 802 14.46 -45.12 -12.88
C GLU A 802 13.07 -45.45 -13.45
N ARG A 803 12.65 -44.71 -14.47
CA ARG A 803 11.40 -44.99 -15.20
C ARG A 803 11.55 -46.29 -15.97
N SER A 804 10.59 -47.19 -15.79
CA SER A 804 10.59 -48.52 -16.42
C SER A 804 10.26 -48.50 -17.92
N ALA A 805 9.66 -47.43 -18.43
CA ALA A 805 9.26 -47.28 -19.83
C ALA A 805 9.19 -45.80 -20.23
N ASN A 806 9.08 -45.51 -21.52
CA ASN A 806 8.82 -44.17 -22.04
C ASN A 806 7.31 -43.83 -21.90
N ALA A 807 6.99 -42.56 -21.70
CA ALA A 807 5.62 -42.06 -21.69
C ALA A 807 5.45 -40.87 -22.64
N GLU A 808 4.47 -40.94 -23.54
CA GLU A 808 4.20 -39.88 -24.53
C GLU A 808 2.69 -39.55 -24.61
N ALA A 809 2.38 -38.27 -24.78
CA ALA A 809 1.00 -37.82 -24.98
C ALA A 809 0.48 -38.21 -26.37
N SER A 810 -0.52 -39.07 -26.41
CA SER A 810 -1.19 -39.54 -27.64
C SER A 810 -2.10 -38.49 -28.27
N GLU A 811 -2.58 -37.55 -27.46
CA GLU A 811 -3.44 -36.42 -27.80
C GLU A 811 -3.22 -35.31 -26.76
N LYS A 812 -3.91 -34.17 -26.89
CA LYS A 812 -3.84 -33.11 -25.87
C LYS A 812 -4.30 -33.66 -24.52
N THR A 813 -3.37 -33.77 -23.58
CA THR A 813 -3.55 -34.55 -22.36
C THR A 813 -3.31 -33.67 -21.13
N ARG A 814 -4.21 -33.76 -20.16
CA ARG A 814 -4.10 -33.11 -18.86
C ARG A 814 -3.86 -34.16 -17.80
N LEU A 815 -2.77 -34.02 -17.06
CA LEU A 815 -2.36 -34.95 -16.00
C LEU A 815 -2.47 -34.28 -14.64
N LEU A 816 -2.87 -35.02 -13.61
CA LEU A 816 -2.64 -34.67 -12.21
C LEU A 816 -1.28 -35.22 -11.79
N VAL A 817 -0.35 -34.38 -11.34
CA VAL A 817 0.98 -34.77 -10.90
C VAL A 817 1.06 -34.78 -9.38
N VAL A 818 1.43 -35.91 -8.80
CA VAL A 818 1.61 -36.08 -7.35
C VAL A 818 3.08 -36.38 -7.10
N ASN A 819 3.76 -35.55 -6.30
CA ASN A 819 5.15 -35.76 -5.90
C ASN A 819 5.28 -35.99 -4.39
N ARG A 820 6.48 -36.37 -3.93
CA ARG A 820 6.72 -36.74 -2.54
C ARG A 820 6.57 -35.56 -1.57
N ASP A 821 7.05 -34.38 -1.96
CA ASP A 821 6.95 -33.14 -1.17
C ASP A 821 5.50 -32.73 -0.93
N CYS A 822 4.59 -33.08 -1.84
CA CYS A 822 3.15 -32.83 -1.74
C CYS A 822 2.45 -33.72 -0.72
N LEU A 823 2.97 -34.92 -0.46
CA LEU A 823 2.33 -35.90 0.43
C LEU A 823 2.65 -35.65 1.91
N GLU A 824 3.84 -35.13 2.24
CA GLU A 824 4.24 -34.84 3.62
C GLU A 824 3.32 -33.85 4.36
N PRO A 825 2.91 -32.72 3.76
CA PRO A 825 1.90 -31.84 4.36
C PRO A 825 0.55 -32.52 4.57
N LEU A 826 0.14 -33.40 3.65
CA LEU A 826 -1.12 -34.14 3.75
C LEU A 826 -1.09 -35.11 4.93
N LYS A 827 0.02 -35.84 5.11
CA LYS A 827 0.25 -36.73 6.27
C LYS A 827 0.15 -35.99 7.59
N LYS A 828 0.71 -34.78 7.67
CA LYS A 828 0.73 -33.97 8.91
C LYS A 828 -0.61 -33.28 9.21
N ARG A 829 -1.26 -32.71 8.19
CA ARG A 829 -2.48 -31.89 8.36
C ARG A 829 -3.77 -32.71 8.31
N ASN A 830 -3.81 -33.74 7.47
CA ASN A 830 -5.01 -34.54 7.21
C ASN A 830 -4.65 -36.05 7.11
N PRO A 831 -4.16 -36.67 8.20
CA PRO A 831 -3.67 -38.04 8.18
C PRO A 831 -4.73 -39.05 7.70
N LYS A 832 -6.00 -38.87 8.06
CA LYS A 832 -7.09 -39.73 7.59
C LYS A 832 -7.23 -39.74 6.06
N ILE A 833 -7.06 -38.58 5.42
CA ILE A 833 -7.14 -38.44 3.95
C ILE A 833 -5.89 -39.07 3.31
N ALA A 834 -4.71 -38.84 3.89
CA ALA A 834 -3.47 -39.47 3.44
C ALA A 834 -3.53 -41.00 3.51
N ALA A 835 -4.07 -41.58 4.58
CA ALA A 835 -4.20 -43.04 4.74
C ALA A 835 -5.13 -43.63 3.68
N LYS A 836 -6.28 -42.99 3.41
CA LYS A 836 -7.18 -43.41 2.32
C LYS A 836 -6.48 -43.35 0.95
N LEU A 837 -5.75 -42.27 0.68
CA LEU A 837 -4.99 -42.10 -0.56
C LEU A 837 -3.94 -43.21 -0.74
N PHE A 838 -3.14 -43.48 0.30
CA PHE A 838 -2.14 -44.55 0.27
C PHE A 838 -2.77 -45.93 0.17
N LEU A 839 -3.94 -46.16 0.78
CA LEU A 839 -4.65 -47.43 0.67
C LEU A 839 -5.13 -47.67 -0.77
N ASN A 840 -5.66 -46.64 -1.44
CA ASN A 840 -6.02 -46.73 -2.85
C ASN A 840 -4.80 -47.01 -3.74
N LEU A 841 -3.67 -46.39 -3.42
CA LEU A 841 -2.43 -46.62 -4.15
C LEU A 841 -1.88 -48.04 -3.90
N ALA A 842 -1.97 -48.56 -2.68
CA ALA A 842 -1.61 -49.94 -2.35
C ALA A 842 -2.47 -50.94 -3.14
N HIS A 843 -3.79 -50.75 -3.19
CA HIS A 843 -4.67 -51.59 -4.01
C HIS A 843 -4.29 -51.54 -5.49
N ARG A 844 -3.96 -50.35 -6.01
CA ARG A 844 -3.55 -50.21 -7.41
C ARG A 844 -2.25 -50.95 -7.71
N LEU A 845 -1.23 -50.76 -6.87
CA LEU A 845 0.06 -51.45 -7.00
C LEU A 845 -0.12 -52.98 -6.93
N GLN A 846 -0.97 -53.46 -6.02
CA GLN A 846 -1.31 -54.87 -5.89
C GLN A 846 -1.96 -55.42 -7.18
N SER A 847 -2.92 -54.69 -7.76
CA SER A 847 -3.54 -55.06 -9.03
C SER A 847 -2.55 -55.04 -10.20
N SER A 848 -1.63 -54.08 -10.23
CA SER A 848 -0.59 -54.01 -11.26
C SER A 848 0.42 -55.15 -11.13
N LEU A 849 0.82 -55.50 -9.91
CA LEU A 849 1.69 -56.65 -9.64
C LEU A 849 1.05 -57.94 -10.15
N LYS A 850 -0.24 -58.13 -9.86
CA LYS A 850 -1.03 -59.24 -10.38
C LYS A 850 -1.00 -59.31 -11.92
N GLU A 851 -1.30 -58.21 -12.60
CA GLU A 851 -1.28 -58.19 -14.07
C GLU A 851 0.11 -58.51 -14.65
N THR A 852 1.19 -58.03 -14.03
CA THR A 852 2.57 -58.34 -14.44
C THR A 852 2.89 -59.82 -14.22
N ASP A 853 2.52 -60.38 -13.08
CA ASP A 853 2.74 -61.79 -12.75
C ASP A 853 1.97 -62.72 -13.70
N GLU A 854 0.73 -62.39 -14.08
CA GLU A 854 -0.01 -63.16 -15.10
C GLU A 854 0.69 -63.19 -16.46
N ARG A 855 1.34 -62.08 -16.84
CA ARG A 855 2.07 -62.00 -18.11
C ARG A 855 3.30 -62.89 -18.08
N LEU A 856 4.03 -62.91 -16.95
CA LEU A 856 5.13 -63.83 -16.73
C LEU A 856 4.67 -65.29 -16.83
N LEU A 857 3.55 -65.63 -16.21
CA LEU A 857 3.01 -67.00 -16.19
C LEU A 857 2.51 -67.51 -17.56
N LYS A 858 2.17 -66.61 -18.49
CA LYS A 858 1.67 -66.97 -19.83
C LYS A 858 2.78 -67.24 -20.86
N GLN A 859 4.04 -66.95 -20.54
CA GLN A 859 5.18 -67.14 -21.45
C GLN A 859 5.74 -68.57 -21.33
N LYS A 860 5.99 -69.23 -22.46
CA LYS A 860 5.95 -70.72 -22.57
C LYS A 860 7.29 -71.46 -22.69
N GLU A 861 8.45 -70.81 -22.57
CA GLU A 861 9.75 -71.50 -22.76
C GLU A 861 10.78 -71.04 -21.73
N PHE A 862 11.28 -71.98 -20.92
CA PHE A 862 12.42 -71.76 -20.04
C PHE A 862 13.39 -72.94 -20.14
N ASP A 863 14.66 -72.64 -20.41
CA ASP A 863 15.76 -73.60 -20.47
C ASP A 863 16.43 -73.77 -19.09
N LEU A 864 16.60 -75.00 -18.63
CA LEU A 864 16.93 -75.38 -17.24
C LEU A 864 18.34 -74.96 -16.80
N THR A 865 19.32 -74.95 -17.70
CA THR A 865 20.70 -74.49 -17.40
C THR A 865 20.81 -72.97 -17.29
N SER A 866 19.86 -72.22 -17.89
CA SER A 866 19.75 -70.76 -17.69
C SER A 866 19.10 -70.40 -16.37
N LEU A 867 18.40 -71.35 -15.72
CA LEU A 867 17.62 -71.11 -14.51
C LEU A 867 18.51 -70.85 -13.29
N GLU A 868 19.56 -71.64 -13.07
CA GLU A 868 20.50 -71.44 -11.93
C GLU A 868 21.29 -70.13 -12.06
N ALA A 869 21.73 -69.76 -13.26
CA ALA A 869 22.38 -68.47 -13.50
C ALA A 869 21.41 -67.29 -13.29
N LYS A 870 20.14 -67.43 -13.72
CA LYS A 870 19.09 -66.43 -13.51
C LYS A 870 18.65 -66.34 -12.04
N LEU A 871 18.66 -67.43 -11.28
CA LEU A 871 18.36 -67.44 -9.85
C LEU A 871 19.41 -66.66 -9.05
N ASN A 872 20.70 -66.86 -9.36
CA ASN A 872 21.79 -66.08 -8.75
C ASN A 872 21.79 -64.61 -9.19
N ALA A 873 21.42 -64.30 -10.44
CA ALA A 873 21.19 -62.92 -10.87
C ALA A 873 19.99 -62.27 -10.16
N ASN A 874 18.94 -63.04 -9.88
CA ASN A 874 17.74 -62.60 -9.17
C ASN A 874 18.00 -62.23 -7.70
N GLU A 875 18.88 -62.94 -6.98
CA GLU A 875 19.26 -62.54 -5.61
C GLU A 875 19.96 -61.17 -5.58
N ASN A 876 20.81 -60.88 -6.58
CA ASN A 876 21.46 -59.57 -6.71
C ASN A 876 20.47 -58.46 -7.11
N LEU A 877 19.49 -58.76 -7.97
CA LEU A 877 18.40 -57.86 -8.34
C LEU A 877 17.52 -57.51 -7.13
N GLU A 878 17.19 -58.49 -6.28
CA GLU A 878 16.43 -58.27 -5.05
C GLU A 878 17.17 -57.33 -4.09
N GLN A 879 18.49 -57.50 -3.91
CA GLN A 879 19.27 -56.59 -3.05
C GLN A 879 19.37 -55.15 -3.58
N THR A 880 19.30 -54.92 -4.90
CA THR A 880 19.40 -53.57 -5.46
C THR A 880 18.07 -52.80 -5.46
N GLU A 881 16.94 -53.49 -5.43
CA GLU A 881 15.62 -52.88 -5.63
C GLU A 881 14.77 -52.73 -4.35
N ILE A 882 15.20 -53.31 -3.23
CA ILE A 882 14.52 -53.18 -1.94
C ILE A 882 14.75 -51.78 -1.37
N SER A 883 13.68 -50.99 -1.25
CA SER A 883 13.70 -49.65 -0.66
C SER A 883 13.54 -49.68 0.86
N ILE A 884 12.84 -50.71 1.38
CA ILE A 884 12.64 -50.95 2.80
C ILE A 884 12.78 -52.45 3.05
N GLU A 885 13.75 -52.85 3.88
CA GLU A 885 13.82 -54.24 4.34
C GLU A 885 12.58 -54.57 5.21
N PRO A 886 11.82 -55.65 4.90
CA PRO A 886 10.59 -55.96 5.62
C PRO A 886 10.78 -56.23 7.13
N ALA A 887 11.93 -56.78 7.53
CA ALA A 887 12.29 -56.95 8.95
C ALA A 887 12.45 -55.60 9.68
N ASP A 888 13.15 -54.66 9.05
CA ASP A 888 13.40 -53.29 9.50
C ASP A 888 12.12 -52.47 9.65
N PHE A 889 11.18 -52.64 8.70
CA PHE A 889 9.85 -52.05 8.74
C PHE A 889 9.14 -52.38 10.05
N TRP A 890 9.13 -53.66 10.42
CA TRP A 890 8.46 -54.11 11.63
C TRP A 890 9.16 -53.57 12.89
N GLU A 891 10.50 -53.53 12.93
CA GLU A 891 11.29 -52.94 14.03
C GLU A 891 10.99 -51.46 14.25
N LYS A 892 10.92 -50.66 13.18
CA LYS A 892 10.68 -49.22 13.24
C LYS A 892 9.30 -48.84 13.77
N LEU A 893 8.30 -49.71 13.66
CA LEU A 893 6.95 -49.48 14.21
C LEU A 893 6.93 -49.44 15.76
N GLY A 894 7.88 -50.04 16.47
CA GLY A 894 7.95 -50.00 17.94
C GLY A 894 6.88 -50.85 18.67
N LYS A 895 7.17 -51.28 19.90
CA LYS A 895 6.36 -52.28 20.65
C LYS A 895 4.90 -51.89 20.87
N LYS A 896 4.62 -50.62 21.17
CA LYS A 896 3.26 -50.12 21.43
C LYS A 896 2.39 -50.24 20.18
N TRP A 897 2.91 -49.78 19.04
CA TRP A 897 2.13 -49.71 17.80
C TRP A 897 1.96 -51.07 17.14
N ARG A 898 2.96 -51.96 17.26
CA ARG A 898 2.79 -53.38 16.89
C ARG A 898 1.59 -54.00 17.58
N ARG A 899 1.39 -53.73 18.87
CA ARG A 899 0.25 -54.27 19.63
C ARG A 899 -1.10 -53.78 19.09
N ILE A 900 -1.16 -52.51 18.65
CA ILE A 900 -2.36 -51.94 18.03
C ILE A 900 -2.59 -52.58 16.66
N ILE A 901 -1.59 -52.67 15.78
CA ILE A 901 -1.76 -53.31 14.47
C ILE A 901 -2.20 -54.77 14.63
N MET A 902 -1.56 -55.52 15.54
CA MET A 902 -1.91 -56.91 15.83
C MET A 902 -3.36 -57.10 16.32
N SER A 903 -4.01 -56.10 16.95
CA SER A 903 -5.42 -56.23 17.35
C SER A 903 -6.40 -56.18 16.17
N TYR A 904 -5.93 -55.74 14.99
CA TYR A 904 -6.68 -55.71 13.73
C TYR A 904 -6.23 -56.81 12.76
N CYS A 905 -5.41 -57.77 13.22
CA CYS A 905 -4.86 -58.81 12.36
C CYS A 905 -5.19 -60.21 12.88
N GLU A 906 -5.38 -61.15 11.95
CA GLU A 906 -5.54 -62.57 12.25
C GLU A 906 -4.22 -63.30 11.97
N SER A 907 -3.79 -64.18 12.88
CA SER A 907 -2.56 -64.96 12.72
C SER A 907 -2.89 -66.43 12.40
N HIS A 908 -2.20 -66.98 11.41
CA HIS A 908 -2.44 -68.33 10.90
C HIS A 908 -1.12 -69.10 10.80
N SER A 909 -1.06 -70.33 11.33
CA SER A 909 0.14 -71.18 11.25
C SER A 909 -0.04 -72.24 10.17
N ILE A 910 0.95 -72.39 9.28
CA ILE A 910 0.94 -73.34 8.17
C ILE A 910 2.17 -74.25 8.27
N MET A 911 1.96 -75.56 8.24
CA MET A 911 3.06 -76.53 8.28
C MET A 911 3.73 -76.66 6.91
N SER A 912 5.02 -76.98 6.92
CA SER A 912 5.83 -77.26 5.74
C SER A 912 5.14 -78.23 4.76
N GLY A 913 5.19 -77.91 3.46
CA GLY A 913 4.61 -78.67 2.35
C GLY A 913 3.10 -78.52 2.16
N LYS A 914 2.40 -77.76 3.02
CA LYS A 914 0.95 -77.51 2.84
C LYS A 914 0.68 -76.30 1.94
N LYS A 915 -0.37 -76.43 1.12
CA LYS A 915 -0.86 -75.38 0.24
C LYS A 915 -1.64 -74.32 1.01
N ILE A 916 -1.44 -73.07 0.63
CA ILE A 916 -2.16 -71.90 1.17
C ILE A 916 -3.48 -71.74 0.38
N THR A 917 -4.46 -72.62 0.62
CA THR A 917 -5.73 -72.64 -0.16
C THR A 917 -6.98 -72.29 0.65
N LYS A 918 -6.86 -72.11 1.97
CA LYS A 918 -8.00 -71.89 2.89
C LYS A 918 -8.45 -70.44 3.06
N PHE A 919 -7.75 -69.49 2.45
CA PHE A 919 -8.02 -68.07 2.62
C PHE A 919 -8.92 -67.60 1.48
N ASN A 920 -10.20 -67.38 1.79
CA ASN A 920 -11.13 -66.76 0.84
C ASN A 920 -10.90 -65.24 0.85
N ALA A 921 -9.70 -64.83 0.44
CA ALA A 921 -9.26 -63.45 0.49
C ALA A 921 -10.04 -62.62 -0.54
N LYS A 922 -10.61 -61.52 -0.07
CA LYS A 922 -11.27 -60.55 -0.94
C LYS A 922 -10.23 -59.55 -1.45
N ILE A 923 -10.56 -58.88 -2.54
CA ILE A 923 -9.72 -57.80 -3.09
C ILE A 923 -9.48 -56.74 -2.00
N GLY A 924 -8.20 -56.51 -1.68
CA GLY A 924 -7.74 -55.58 -0.65
C GLY A 924 -7.38 -56.18 0.70
N ASP A 925 -7.36 -57.52 0.83
CA ASP A 925 -6.76 -58.20 1.97
C ASP A 925 -5.25 -58.38 1.75
N TYR A 926 -4.47 -58.23 2.82
CA TYR A 926 -3.00 -58.33 2.78
C TYR A 926 -2.51 -59.44 3.72
N LEU A 927 -1.58 -60.26 3.23
CA LEU A 927 -1.03 -61.41 3.96
C LEU A 927 0.50 -61.30 4.05
N PHE A 928 1.01 -61.27 5.28
CA PHE A 928 2.43 -61.12 5.59
C PHE A 928 3.02 -62.40 6.17
N ILE A 929 4.29 -62.71 5.85
CA ILE A 929 5.01 -63.86 6.43
C ILE A 929 5.75 -63.42 7.68
N THR A 930 5.17 -63.61 8.87
CA THR A 930 5.83 -63.17 10.11
C THR A 930 7.04 -64.03 10.51
N SER A 931 7.05 -65.29 10.11
CA SER A 931 8.16 -66.24 10.28
C SER A 931 8.00 -67.40 9.30
N GLY A 932 9.11 -68.00 8.87
CA GLY A 932 9.11 -69.11 7.90
C GLY A 932 9.38 -68.65 6.48
N GLU A 933 9.07 -69.51 5.50
CA GLU A 933 9.42 -69.32 4.10
C GLU A 933 8.29 -69.86 3.21
N VAL A 934 7.80 -69.02 2.30
CA VAL A 934 6.69 -69.35 1.38
C VAL A 934 7.18 -69.24 -0.07
N GLU A 935 6.93 -70.28 -0.85
CA GLU A 935 7.28 -70.40 -2.26
C GLU A 935 6.03 -70.23 -3.14
N ILE A 936 6.15 -69.51 -4.25
CA ILE A 936 5.09 -69.37 -5.25
C ILE A 936 5.49 -70.11 -6.53
N GLU A 937 4.67 -71.06 -6.95
CA GLU A 937 4.88 -71.98 -8.07
C GLU A 937 3.81 -71.83 -9.16
N SER A 938 4.15 -72.08 -10.43
CA SER A 938 3.23 -72.10 -11.58
C SER A 938 2.74 -73.51 -11.94
N LYS A 939 1.42 -73.70 -12.17
CA LYS A 939 0.80 -74.96 -12.61
C LYS A 939 0.56 -74.94 -14.12
N VAL A 940 1.31 -75.76 -14.87
CA VAL A 940 0.99 -76.10 -16.28
C VAL A 940 0.48 -77.54 -16.35
N SER A 941 -0.60 -77.77 -17.09
CA SER A 941 -1.33 -79.04 -17.18
C SER A 941 -0.49 -80.20 -17.75
N ALA A 942 -0.58 -81.37 -17.12
CA ALA A 942 0.22 -82.58 -17.35
C ALA A 942 -0.12 -83.38 -18.63
N LYS A 943 -0.51 -82.74 -19.73
CA LYS A 943 -0.81 -83.44 -21.01
C LYS A 943 0.38 -83.55 -21.99
N SER A 944 1.57 -83.10 -21.61
CA SER A 944 2.80 -83.33 -22.39
C SER A 944 3.88 -83.94 -21.49
N ASP A 945 4.59 -84.96 -22.00
CA ASP A 945 5.68 -85.71 -21.33
C ASP A 945 6.98 -84.88 -21.17
N THR A 946 6.86 -83.64 -20.71
CA THR A 946 7.98 -82.78 -20.32
C THR A 946 7.69 -82.17 -18.95
N PHE A 947 8.53 -82.48 -17.95
CA PHE A 947 8.56 -81.97 -16.56
C PHE A 947 8.17 -80.46 -16.51
N SER A 948 7.16 -79.98 -15.78
CA SER A 948 6.73 -80.02 -14.35
C SER A 948 7.31 -78.88 -13.48
N VAL A 949 6.41 -77.97 -13.08
CA VAL A 949 6.52 -76.85 -12.12
C VAL A 949 7.54 -75.76 -12.48
N GLY A 950 7.05 -74.62 -12.97
CA GLY A 950 7.86 -73.41 -13.12
C GLY A 950 7.98 -72.69 -11.78
N TYR A 951 9.20 -72.60 -11.24
CA TYR A 951 9.53 -71.78 -10.07
C TYR A 951 9.33 -70.29 -10.39
N CYS A 952 8.56 -69.56 -9.57
CA CYS A 952 8.38 -68.11 -9.75
C CYS A 952 9.17 -67.28 -8.72
N TRP A 953 9.07 -67.55 -7.41
CA TRP A 953 9.89 -66.89 -6.36
C TRP A 953 9.67 -67.46 -4.93
N THR A 954 10.60 -67.17 -4.00
CA THR A 954 10.49 -67.42 -2.54
C THR A 954 10.37 -66.11 -1.75
N ARG A 955 9.60 -66.10 -0.66
CA ARG A 955 9.34 -64.95 0.22
C ARG A 955 9.64 -65.32 1.68
N LYS A 956 10.26 -64.42 2.44
CA LYS A 956 10.67 -64.62 3.84
C LYS A 956 10.62 -63.31 4.65
N ASP A 957 10.79 -63.41 5.97
CA ASP A 957 11.13 -62.29 6.87
C ASP A 957 10.19 -61.06 6.84
N PHE A 958 8.89 -61.25 7.04
CA PHE A 958 7.85 -60.19 7.05
C PHE A 958 7.47 -59.64 5.67
N ASP A 959 7.88 -60.31 4.59
CA ASP A 959 7.48 -59.94 3.23
C ASP A 959 6.00 -60.25 2.94
N LEU A 960 5.44 -59.52 1.97
CA LEU A 960 4.06 -59.62 1.52
C LEU A 960 3.92 -60.76 0.49
N ILE A 961 2.88 -61.57 0.61
CA ILE A 961 2.68 -62.75 -0.27
C ILE A 961 1.96 -62.37 -1.59
N GLY A 962 1.42 -61.15 -1.71
CA GLY A 962 0.73 -60.64 -2.92
C GLY A 962 -0.71 -61.14 -3.09
N GLU A 963 -1.43 -60.71 -4.15
CA GLU A 963 -2.81 -61.16 -4.44
C GLU A 963 -2.87 -62.54 -5.14
N PHE A 964 -1.78 -62.93 -5.84
CA PHE A 964 -1.71 -64.19 -6.59
C PHE A 964 -1.68 -65.44 -5.72
N SER A 965 -1.14 -65.33 -4.51
CA SER A 965 -1.17 -66.36 -3.48
C SER A 965 -2.54 -66.46 -2.77
N LEU A 966 -3.44 -65.53 -3.06
CA LEU A 966 -4.74 -65.35 -2.41
C LEU A 966 -5.94 -65.55 -3.37
N CYS A 967 -5.70 -65.76 -4.67
CA CYS A 967 -6.73 -66.05 -5.68
C CYS A 967 -6.43 -67.45 -6.25
N THR A 968 -7.20 -68.49 -6.00
CA THR A 968 -8.66 -68.62 -6.08
C THR A 968 -9.01 -69.84 -5.24
N GLY A 969 -10.18 -69.91 -4.63
CA GLY A 969 -10.66 -71.16 -4.01
C GLY A 969 -10.85 -72.34 -4.98
N ASN A 970 -10.29 -72.28 -6.20
CA ASN A 970 -10.35 -73.29 -7.25
C ASN A 970 -9.02 -74.03 -7.39
N ALA A 971 -9.09 -75.37 -7.49
CA ALA A 971 -7.93 -76.27 -7.60
C ALA A 971 -7.11 -76.15 -8.91
N ASP A 972 -7.55 -75.28 -9.84
CA ASP A 972 -7.03 -75.15 -11.22
C ASP A 972 -6.34 -73.81 -11.52
N SER A 973 -5.95 -73.03 -10.49
CA SER A 973 -5.16 -71.81 -10.69
C SER A 973 -3.79 -72.08 -11.33
N ALA A 974 -3.36 -71.15 -12.20
CA ALA A 974 -2.06 -71.19 -12.89
C ALA A 974 -0.87 -70.90 -11.96
N ALA A 975 -1.10 -70.43 -10.71
CA ALA A 975 -0.07 -70.25 -9.69
C ALA A 975 -0.58 -70.71 -8.29
N GLN A 976 0.32 -71.19 -7.43
CA GLN A 976 0.06 -71.75 -6.09
C GLN A 976 1.13 -71.31 -5.09
N ALA A 977 0.74 -71.01 -3.85
CA ALA A 977 1.67 -70.71 -2.76
C ALA A 977 1.79 -71.90 -1.78
N ILE A 978 3.02 -72.30 -1.47
CA ILE A 978 3.36 -73.47 -0.64
C ILE A 978 4.35 -73.03 0.45
N ALA A 979 4.11 -73.44 1.70
CA ALA A 979 5.05 -73.19 2.78
C ALA A 979 6.25 -74.17 2.69
N ARG A 980 7.48 -73.67 2.53
CA ARG A 980 8.73 -74.45 2.51
C ARG A 980 9.19 -74.88 3.89
N LYS A 981 8.83 -74.08 4.90
CA LYS A 981 9.06 -74.32 6.33
C LYS A 981 7.77 -74.05 7.08
N ASP A 982 7.70 -74.48 8.33
CA ASP A 982 6.63 -74.06 9.21
C ASP A 982 6.60 -72.53 9.28
N SER A 983 5.49 -71.95 8.83
CA SER A 983 5.38 -70.52 8.56
C SER A 983 4.17 -69.94 9.27
N THR A 984 4.34 -68.76 9.86
CA THR A 984 3.26 -68.01 10.51
C THR A 984 2.88 -66.83 9.63
N LEU A 985 1.64 -66.80 9.19
CA LEU A 985 1.08 -65.75 8.35
C LEU A 985 0.23 -64.79 9.18
N LEU A 986 0.22 -63.53 8.78
CA LEU A 986 -0.58 -62.49 9.39
C LEU A 986 -1.47 -61.85 8.32
N GLN A 987 -2.78 -61.94 8.52
CA GLN A 987 -3.79 -61.40 7.63
C GLN A 987 -4.35 -60.11 8.21
N ILE A 988 -4.43 -59.07 7.39
CA ILE A 988 -5.18 -57.85 7.68
C ILE A 988 -6.20 -57.63 6.57
N THR A 989 -7.47 -57.52 6.92
CA THR A 989 -8.53 -57.35 5.93
C THR A 989 -8.65 -55.88 5.49
N LYS A 990 -9.23 -55.64 4.31
CA LYS A 990 -9.56 -54.28 3.86
C LYS A 990 -10.41 -53.51 4.88
N THR A 991 -11.38 -54.19 5.50
CA THR A 991 -12.25 -53.62 6.54
C THR A 991 -11.48 -53.21 7.78
N ASP A 992 -10.51 -54.04 8.18
CA ASP A 992 -9.66 -53.77 9.33
C ASP A 992 -8.75 -52.55 9.08
N LEU A 993 -8.15 -52.44 7.88
CA LEU A 993 -7.37 -51.27 7.48
C LEU A 993 -8.20 -49.97 7.45
N LEU A 994 -9.44 -50.05 6.99
CA LEU A 994 -10.36 -48.91 7.02
C LEU A 994 -10.73 -48.51 8.45
N SER A 995 -10.94 -49.48 9.35
CA SER A 995 -11.20 -49.22 10.77
C SER A 995 -9.98 -48.60 11.47
N LEU A 996 -8.77 -49.12 11.22
CA LEU A 996 -7.51 -48.58 11.71
C LEU A 996 -7.30 -47.13 11.22
N THR A 997 -7.71 -46.83 9.98
CA THR A 997 -7.66 -45.47 9.42
C THR A 997 -8.64 -44.51 10.09
N GLN A 998 -9.76 -45.01 10.63
CA GLN A 998 -10.72 -44.19 11.36
C GLN A 998 -10.29 -43.93 12.81
N GLU A 999 -9.79 -44.95 13.50
CA GLU A 999 -9.47 -44.87 14.93
C GLU A 999 -8.07 -44.30 15.18
N GLU A 1000 -7.07 -44.71 14.38
CA GLU A 1000 -5.66 -44.34 14.57
C GLU A 1000 -5.00 -43.85 13.26
N PRO A 1001 -5.43 -42.70 12.71
CA PRO A 1001 -5.07 -42.27 11.37
C PRO A 1001 -3.57 -42.01 11.19
N ARG A 1002 -2.85 -41.54 12.21
CA ARG A 1002 -1.41 -41.24 12.09
C ARG A 1002 -0.56 -42.50 11.92
N ILE A 1003 -0.88 -43.56 12.66
CA ILE A 1003 -0.20 -44.85 12.54
C ILE A 1003 -0.59 -45.50 11.20
N SER A 1004 -1.89 -45.47 10.88
CA SER A 1004 -2.42 -46.06 9.66
C SER A 1004 -1.70 -45.50 8.42
N VAL A 1005 -1.54 -44.18 8.33
CA VAL A 1005 -0.77 -43.52 7.27
C VAL A 1005 0.63 -44.13 7.13
N GLN A 1006 1.37 -44.24 8.23
CA GLN A 1006 2.75 -44.71 8.20
C GLN A 1006 2.86 -46.20 7.87
N PHE A 1007 1.92 -47.01 8.37
CA PHE A 1007 1.83 -48.43 8.05
C PHE A 1007 1.51 -48.67 6.58
N ILE A 1008 0.49 -47.98 6.04
CA ILE A 1008 0.04 -48.13 4.66
C ILE A 1008 1.06 -47.53 3.67
N GLU A 1009 1.75 -46.44 4.02
CA GLU A 1009 2.85 -45.90 3.21
C GLU A 1009 3.98 -46.93 3.04
N ASN A 1010 4.37 -47.62 4.12
CA ASN A 1010 5.38 -48.67 4.04
C ASN A 1010 4.88 -49.90 3.24
N LEU A 1011 3.60 -50.27 3.39
CA LEU A 1011 2.96 -51.29 2.56
C LEU A 1011 3.04 -50.93 1.06
N VAL A 1012 2.77 -49.67 0.73
CA VAL A 1012 2.93 -49.13 -0.64
C VAL A 1012 4.36 -49.28 -1.13
N CYS A 1013 5.37 -48.96 -0.31
CA CYS A 1013 6.77 -49.14 -0.68
C CYS A 1013 7.09 -50.61 -0.96
N ILE A 1014 6.68 -51.54 -0.09
CA ILE A 1014 6.90 -52.98 -0.28
C ILE A 1014 6.24 -53.48 -1.57
N LEU A 1015 4.98 -53.10 -1.82
CA LEU A 1015 4.28 -53.48 -3.05
C LEU A 1015 4.95 -52.90 -4.30
N SER A 1016 5.43 -51.66 -4.21
CA SER A 1016 6.23 -51.07 -5.27
C SER A 1016 7.49 -51.89 -5.50
N ASP A 1017 8.20 -52.30 -4.44
CA ASP A 1017 9.45 -53.10 -4.49
C ASP A 1017 9.21 -54.39 -5.25
N GLN A 1018 8.14 -55.11 -4.90
CA GLN A 1018 7.76 -56.34 -5.57
C GLN A 1018 7.41 -56.12 -7.05
N LEU A 1019 6.68 -55.06 -7.38
CA LEU A 1019 6.30 -54.73 -8.75
C LEU A 1019 7.52 -54.39 -9.63
N ALA A 1020 8.52 -53.72 -9.07
CA ALA A 1020 9.77 -53.42 -9.79
C ALA A 1020 10.50 -54.69 -10.21
N ILE A 1021 10.70 -55.59 -9.25
CA ILE A 1021 11.39 -56.86 -9.45
C ILE A 1021 10.64 -57.69 -10.51
N ALA A 1022 9.31 -57.73 -10.42
CA ALA A 1022 8.48 -58.41 -11.42
C ALA A 1022 8.60 -57.78 -12.82
N ASN A 1023 8.52 -56.45 -12.93
CA ASN A 1023 8.63 -55.75 -14.22
C ASN A 1023 10.00 -55.93 -14.87
N LYS A 1024 11.09 -55.92 -14.10
CA LYS A 1024 12.45 -56.12 -14.65
C LYS A 1024 12.67 -57.55 -15.12
N ARG A 1025 12.11 -58.54 -14.42
CA ARG A 1025 12.09 -59.93 -14.89
C ARG A 1025 11.34 -60.11 -16.21
N VAL A 1026 10.29 -59.32 -16.46
CA VAL A 1026 9.62 -59.25 -17.78
C VAL A 1026 10.52 -58.59 -18.84
N GLN A 1027 11.40 -57.67 -18.45
CA GLN A 1027 12.27 -56.93 -19.37
C GLN A 1027 13.57 -57.66 -19.74
N ASP A 1028 14.15 -58.43 -18.82
CA ASP A 1028 15.40 -59.18 -19.00
C ASP A 1028 15.21 -60.49 -19.80
N GLN A 1029 13.97 -60.78 -20.23
CA GLN A 1029 13.60 -61.83 -21.18
C GLN A 1029 13.23 -61.23 -22.54
#